data_AF-A0A5C6DMG1-F1
#
_entry.id   AF-A0A5C6DMG1-F1
#
_cell.length_a   1.000
_cell.length_b   1.000
_cell.length_c   1.000
_cell.angle_alpha   90.00
_cell.angle_beta   90.00
_cell.angle_gamma   90.00
#
_symmetry.space_group_name_H-M   'P 1'
#
loop_
_entity.id
_entity.type
_entity.pdbx_description
1 polymer ?
#
loop_
_entity_poly.entity_id
_entity_poly.type
_entity_poly.pdbx_seq_one_letter_code
_entity_poly.pdbx_strand_id
1 'polypeptide(L)'
;MRLFPLFACLFSLLCITASYPAQAEGFGATPAQLFSTLDGFTVDLVYDVPGETQGSWVSLTVDPKGRLLACDQYGGLFRIEVSGNDPVVEKMEIDLVGAQGLLCAFGSLYANVNVSPSTKKRGANRGGISGEAVNACGVWRLTDTDGDDQYDTREHLLPLNGGSEHGPHALILSADGQRILLCAGNNTTLPENISRSRVPPVWGEDHLLGRMPDARGHNATRLAPGGFVASIKPDGSDFELLATGFRNPYDIALNRDGELFTYDADMEWDIGTPWYRPTRINHVISGAEFGWRNGTGKWPASYPDSFGAAVDIGPGSPTGICFGYGAKFPQRYQNALFVADWSYGNLYAVHLTPDGSSYAGTFETFATAAPLPATDLVIHPDGAMYFTVGGRGTQSGLYRIRYTGNESTEPVSPAIAEAEKKPVTLRELRHAIEATHALPAKGAMDQAIANLSHPDRAIRFVSRIALELRGIDVWRDRVLALDDPKARILGVVAVARHGSDADRASCLAALNEIDWGALSPALRTDLLRAYSLVAIRLGGITPAEAAPIIATLNGEFPSGNHQVDRELAQWLVYLDAPEIVGRVVHEMEASPSQENQIQYAMTLRSVEEGWTADLYRRYFAWFGDIQSARGGASFGGFIDNIKNAALEHVSEETKKQLAEVLTARDASASEATAEPRPLVKQWTADDLASLVTGSATKPDFERGRKVFGEASCFKCHRMGYQGGILGPDLTGAGGRFTPRDLLTAIVEPSKQISDQYGATQFLTDDGRIVVGRVVNLSGNKLQVMTNMLDPARQTGIDRDTIEEAIPATSSMMPAGLLDTFTSREIADLVAYLRAGGNPESSIYQ
;
A
#
# COMPACT_ATOMS: atom_id res chain seq x y z
N MET A 1 14.81 61.75 86.96
CA MET A 1 13.59 62.23 86.28
C MET A 1 13.53 61.58 84.89
N ARG A 2 12.61 60.61 84.64
CA ARG A 2 12.11 59.98 83.36
C ARG A 2 13.09 59.58 82.21
N LEU A 3 12.82 58.69 81.22
CA LEU A 3 12.22 57.33 81.05
C LEU A 3 12.32 56.96 79.53
N PHE A 4 12.50 55.66 79.18
CA PHE A 4 12.39 54.94 77.85
C PHE A 4 13.58 54.83 76.85
N PRO A 5 13.85 53.61 76.30
CA PRO A 5 14.66 53.38 75.08
C PRO A 5 14.05 52.41 74.01
N LEU A 6 14.71 52.35 72.83
CA LEU A 6 14.46 51.53 71.62
C LEU A 6 15.26 50.20 71.60
N PHE A 7 14.77 49.16 70.89
CA PHE A 7 15.59 48.15 70.16
C PHE A 7 14.77 47.40 69.08
N ALA A 8 15.45 46.93 68.03
CA ALA A 8 14.93 46.26 66.82
C ALA A 8 14.91 44.71 66.90
N CYS A 9 14.07 44.03 66.09
CA CYS A 9 14.13 42.57 65.86
C CYS A 9 13.73 42.14 64.43
N LEU A 10 14.53 41.22 63.87
CA LEU A 10 14.32 40.43 62.65
C LEU A 10 13.22 39.36 62.84
N PHE A 11 12.54 38.97 61.75
CA PHE A 11 11.82 37.69 61.68
C PHE A 11 12.14 36.96 60.37
N SER A 12 12.68 35.75 60.51
CA SER A 12 12.92 34.73 59.49
C SER A 12 11.94 33.57 59.73
N LEU A 13 11.12 33.20 58.75
CA LEU A 13 10.29 31.99 58.77
C LEU A 13 10.86 30.96 57.78
N LEU A 14 11.21 29.77 58.29
CA LEU A 14 11.62 28.60 57.51
C LEU A 14 10.43 28.06 56.69
N CYS A 15 10.64 27.86 55.38
CA CYS A 15 9.81 26.99 54.55
C CYS A 15 10.23 25.53 54.75
N ILE A 16 9.28 24.66 55.09
CA ILE A 16 9.36 23.22 54.84
C ILE A 16 8.21 22.89 53.90
N THR A 17 8.53 22.76 52.61
CA THR A 17 7.70 22.02 51.65
C THR A 17 8.57 20.88 51.15
N ALA A 18 8.22 19.66 51.55
CA ALA A 18 8.78 18.46 50.95
C ALA A 18 8.24 18.37 49.51
N SER A 19 9.03 18.86 48.56
CA SER A 19 8.82 18.62 47.14
C SER A 19 9.34 17.21 46.84
N TYR A 20 8.46 16.22 46.85
CA TYR A 20 8.72 15.02 46.05
C TYR A 20 8.57 15.44 44.58
N PRO A 21 9.56 15.24 43.70
CA PRO A 21 9.29 15.30 42.28
C PRO A 21 8.34 14.13 41.99
N ALA A 22 7.08 14.44 41.67
CA ALA A 22 6.23 13.49 40.98
C ALA A 22 6.95 13.21 39.66
N GLN A 23 7.54 12.02 39.57
CA GLN A 23 7.99 11.49 38.29
C GLN A 23 6.73 11.42 37.43
N ALA A 24 6.72 12.12 36.28
CA ALA A 24 5.60 12.07 35.36
C ALA A 24 5.27 10.59 35.10
N GLU A 25 4.04 10.16 35.42
CA GLU A 25 3.56 8.86 34.96
C GLU A 25 3.57 8.96 33.43
N GLY A 26 4.42 8.16 32.78
CA GLY A 26 4.56 8.19 31.31
C GLY A 26 3.21 7.99 30.63
N PHE A 27 3.09 8.44 29.37
CA PHE A 27 1.84 8.52 28.61
C PHE A 27 1.05 7.19 28.44
N GLY A 28 1.57 6.06 28.94
CA GLY A 28 0.85 4.77 29.03
C GLY A 28 0.32 4.26 27.70
N ALA A 29 -0.61 3.31 27.70
CA ALA A 29 -1.41 3.02 26.52
C ALA A 29 -2.29 4.23 26.15
N THR A 30 -2.50 4.47 24.86
CA THR A 30 -3.28 5.62 24.37
C THR A 30 -4.68 5.66 24.99
N PRO A 31 -5.03 6.70 25.78
CA PRO A 31 -6.30 6.74 26.49
C PRO A 31 -7.51 6.64 25.54
N ALA A 32 -8.53 5.88 25.97
CA ALA A 32 -9.72 5.64 25.16
C ALA A 32 -10.49 6.93 24.80
N GLN A 33 -10.37 7.98 25.62
CA GLN A 33 -11.02 9.27 25.36
C GLN A 33 -10.41 10.04 24.18
N LEU A 34 -9.21 9.66 23.72
CA LEU A 34 -8.54 10.30 22.58
C LEU A 34 -8.96 9.69 21.23
N PHE A 35 -9.78 8.63 21.24
CA PHE A 35 -10.25 8.01 20.01
C PHE A 35 -11.33 8.86 19.35
N SER A 36 -11.17 9.05 18.04
CA SER A 36 -12.28 9.39 17.15
C SER A 36 -12.87 8.09 16.60
N THR A 37 -14.18 7.94 16.71
CA THR A 37 -14.94 6.78 16.22
C THR A 37 -16.15 7.24 15.44
N LEU A 38 -16.72 6.34 14.64
CA LEU A 38 -18.02 6.57 14.02
C LEU A 38 -19.14 6.65 15.08
N ASP A 39 -20.21 7.36 14.74
CA ASP A 39 -21.36 7.58 15.63
C ASP A 39 -21.91 6.26 16.22
N GLY A 40 -22.12 6.26 17.53
CA GLY A 40 -22.62 5.11 18.28
C GLY A 40 -21.57 4.07 18.66
N PHE A 41 -20.31 4.19 18.19
CA PHE A 41 -19.22 3.31 18.62
C PHE A 41 -18.44 3.90 19.80
N THR A 42 -18.12 3.06 20.77
CA THR A 42 -17.33 3.41 21.96
C THR A 42 -16.12 2.51 22.09
N VAL A 43 -14.99 3.08 22.49
CA VAL A 43 -13.74 2.37 22.78
C VAL A 43 -13.52 2.31 24.28
N ASP A 44 -13.15 1.15 24.81
CA ASP A 44 -12.64 0.99 26.17
C ASP A 44 -11.18 0.51 26.11
N LEU A 45 -10.30 1.09 26.94
CA LEU A 45 -9.01 0.47 27.24
C LEU A 45 -9.26 -0.68 28.22
N VAL A 46 -9.08 -1.91 27.74
CA VAL A 46 -9.28 -3.12 28.54
C VAL A 46 -8.08 -3.36 29.43
N TYR A 47 -6.88 -3.25 28.86
CA TYR A 47 -5.64 -3.54 29.57
C TYR A 47 -4.49 -2.67 29.06
N ASP A 48 -3.83 -1.95 29.97
CA ASP A 48 -2.55 -1.27 29.69
C ASP A 48 -1.42 -2.28 29.93
N VAL A 49 -0.74 -2.70 28.87
CA VAL A 49 0.21 -3.81 28.92
C VAL A 49 1.52 -3.34 29.56
N PRO A 50 1.98 -3.95 30.67
CA PRO A 50 3.25 -3.58 31.29
C PRO A 50 4.44 -3.94 30.37
N GLY A 51 5.02 -2.94 29.70
CA GLY A 51 6.03 -3.17 28.66
C GLY A 51 7.30 -3.88 29.15
N GLU A 52 7.65 -3.74 30.43
CA GLU A 52 8.84 -4.38 31.02
C GLU A 52 8.68 -5.90 31.21
N THR A 53 7.47 -6.36 31.53
CA THR A 53 7.21 -7.76 31.90
C THR A 53 6.40 -8.52 30.85
N GLN A 54 5.58 -7.82 30.07
CA GLN A 54 4.68 -8.41 29.07
C GLN A 54 4.95 -7.93 27.64
N GLY A 55 5.85 -6.97 27.47
CA GLY A 55 6.38 -6.59 26.17
C GLY A 55 5.39 -5.84 25.29
N SER A 56 5.39 -6.15 23.99
CA SER A 56 4.64 -5.44 22.97
C SER A 56 3.89 -6.41 22.07
N TRP A 57 2.57 -6.51 22.26
CA TRP A 57 1.76 -7.56 21.64
C TRP A 57 1.51 -7.29 20.15
N VAL A 58 1.71 -8.33 19.32
CA VAL A 58 1.67 -8.22 17.85
C VAL A 58 0.73 -9.19 17.16
N SER A 59 0.14 -10.12 17.90
CA SER A 59 -0.86 -11.06 17.40
C SER A 59 -1.94 -11.29 18.45
N LEU A 60 -3.14 -11.61 18.00
CA LEU A 60 -4.33 -11.81 18.83
C LEU A 60 -5.21 -12.92 18.24
N THR A 61 -5.67 -13.85 19.07
CA THR A 61 -6.67 -14.84 18.66
C THR A 61 -7.62 -15.16 19.81
N VAL A 62 -8.70 -15.89 19.53
CA VAL A 62 -9.68 -16.34 20.52
C VAL A 62 -9.54 -17.85 20.71
N ASP A 63 -9.44 -18.30 21.96
CA ASP A 63 -9.40 -19.72 22.29
C ASP A 63 -10.81 -20.35 22.33
N PRO A 64 -10.93 -21.69 22.35
CA PRO A 64 -12.23 -22.36 22.37
C PRO A 64 -13.12 -22.08 23.60
N LYS A 65 -12.55 -21.52 24.68
CA LYS A 65 -13.28 -21.13 25.89
C LYS A 65 -13.75 -19.67 25.85
N GLY A 66 -13.44 -18.94 24.78
CA GLY A 66 -13.78 -17.52 24.62
C GLY A 66 -12.83 -16.60 25.38
N ARG A 67 -11.57 -17.01 25.60
CA ARG A 67 -10.51 -16.15 26.13
C ARG A 67 -9.65 -15.65 24.98
N LEU A 68 -8.97 -14.54 25.17
CA LEU A 68 -8.01 -14.03 24.20
C LEU A 68 -6.62 -14.63 24.44
N LEU A 69 -5.87 -14.80 23.36
CA LEU A 69 -4.45 -15.15 23.38
C LEU A 69 -3.69 -14.08 22.60
N ALA A 70 -2.61 -13.55 23.18
CA ALA A 70 -1.75 -12.57 22.55
C ALA A 70 -0.27 -12.94 22.70
N CYS A 71 0.56 -12.61 21.71
CA CYS A 71 2.01 -12.84 21.78
C CYS A 71 2.79 -11.54 21.69
N ASP A 72 3.79 -11.40 22.57
CA ASP A 72 4.80 -10.33 22.48
C ASP A 72 5.73 -10.56 21.28
N GLN A 73 6.04 -9.48 20.55
CA GLN A 73 6.93 -9.53 19.38
C GLN A 73 8.29 -10.15 19.70
N TYR A 74 8.80 -9.95 20.91
CA TYR A 74 10.10 -10.49 21.33
C TYR A 74 10.01 -11.35 22.60
N GLY A 75 8.81 -11.68 23.07
CA GLY A 75 8.60 -12.40 24.33
C GLY A 75 7.50 -13.46 24.20
N GLY A 76 6.91 -13.80 25.33
CA GLY A 76 6.05 -14.98 25.48
C GLY A 76 4.62 -14.83 24.98
N LEU A 77 3.86 -15.92 25.13
CA LEU A 77 2.42 -15.99 24.92
C LEU A 77 1.67 -15.65 26.23
N PHE A 78 0.58 -14.90 26.09
CA PHE A 78 -0.29 -14.47 27.18
C PHE A 78 -1.73 -14.85 26.89
N ARG A 79 -2.45 -15.27 27.93
CA ARG A 79 -3.88 -15.53 27.91
C ARG A 79 -4.59 -14.43 28.69
N ILE A 80 -5.70 -13.94 28.15
CA ILE A 80 -6.47 -12.84 28.71
C ILE A 80 -7.94 -13.26 28.84
N GLU A 81 -8.40 -13.34 30.08
CA GLU A 81 -9.82 -13.51 30.40
C GLU A 81 -10.49 -12.14 30.47
N VAL A 82 -11.55 -11.93 29.68
CA VAL A 82 -12.22 -10.63 29.51
C VAL A 82 -13.71 -10.64 29.91
N SER A 83 -14.22 -11.77 30.42
CA SER A 83 -15.60 -11.89 30.89
C SER A 83 -15.89 -11.19 32.22
N GLY A 84 -14.85 -10.90 33.02
CA GLY A 84 -14.94 -10.15 34.27
C GLY A 84 -15.01 -8.62 34.09
N ASN A 85 -15.11 -7.89 35.20
CA ASN A 85 -15.00 -6.43 35.19
C ASN A 85 -13.59 -5.96 34.82
N ASP A 86 -12.58 -6.66 35.34
CA ASP A 86 -11.17 -6.42 35.07
C ASP A 86 -10.60 -7.64 34.34
N PRO A 87 -9.71 -7.43 33.35
CA PRO A 87 -9.09 -8.55 32.65
C PRO A 87 -8.11 -9.28 33.56
N VAL A 88 -8.09 -10.61 33.46
CA VAL A 88 -7.05 -11.44 34.11
C VAL A 88 -6.07 -11.87 33.04
N VAL A 89 -4.83 -11.43 33.17
CA VAL A 89 -3.73 -11.76 32.24
C VAL A 89 -2.81 -12.79 32.86
N GLU A 90 -2.66 -13.92 32.18
CA GLU A 90 -1.83 -15.05 32.56
C GLU A 90 -0.72 -15.21 31.51
N LYS A 91 0.54 -15.39 31.94
CA LYS A 91 1.63 -15.78 31.05
C LYS A 91 1.61 -17.30 30.89
N MET A 92 1.60 -17.78 29.67
CA MET A 92 1.59 -19.22 29.37
C MET A 92 2.94 -19.86 29.70
N GLU A 93 2.93 -21.07 30.26
CA GLU A 93 4.14 -21.81 30.68
C GLU A 93 4.84 -22.56 29.53
N ILE A 94 4.84 -21.98 28.33
CA ILE A 94 5.45 -22.57 27.13
C ILE A 94 6.56 -21.68 26.57
N ASP A 95 7.65 -22.30 26.14
CA ASP A 95 8.77 -21.62 25.50
C ASP A 95 8.43 -21.31 24.02
N LEU A 96 7.59 -20.30 23.81
CA LEU A 96 7.24 -19.77 22.49
C LEU A 96 7.46 -18.25 22.47
N VAL A 97 8.26 -17.77 21.51
CA VAL A 97 8.58 -16.35 21.39
C VAL A 97 8.27 -15.81 19.99
N GLY A 98 7.66 -14.62 19.92
CA GLY A 98 7.57 -13.82 18.70
C GLY A 98 6.68 -14.42 17.62
N ALA A 99 5.55 -14.99 18.03
CA ALA A 99 4.51 -15.43 17.11
C ALA A 99 3.74 -14.22 16.57
N GLN A 100 3.75 -14.05 15.25
CA GLN A 100 3.03 -12.98 14.55
C GLN A 100 1.73 -13.47 13.91
N GLY A 101 1.45 -14.77 13.95
CA GLY A 101 0.14 -15.34 13.64
C GLY A 101 -0.23 -16.41 14.66
N LEU A 102 -1.47 -16.40 15.11
CA LEU A 102 -2.03 -17.34 16.10
C LEU A 102 -3.37 -17.91 15.61
N LEU A 103 -3.56 -19.21 15.73
CA LEU A 103 -4.80 -19.89 15.36
C LEU A 103 -5.10 -21.04 16.32
N CYS A 104 -6.20 -20.95 17.06
CA CYS A 104 -6.76 -22.10 17.76
C CYS A 104 -7.61 -22.95 16.79
N ALA A 105 -7.15 -24.17 16.48
CA ALA A 105 -7.84 -25.08 15.58
C ALA A 105 -7.43 -26.53 15.86
N PHE A 106 -8.23 -27.50 15.42
CA PHE A 106 -7.88 -28.93 15.50
C PHE A 106 -7.46 -29.43 16.90
N GLY A 107 -7.94 -28.78 17.97
CA GLY A 107 -7.58 -29.12 19.35
C GLY A 107 -6.21 -28.59 19.81
N SER A 108 -5.57 -27.73 19.02
CA SER A 108 -4.23 -27.18 19.29
C SER A 108 -4.19 -25.66 19.05
N LEU A 109 -3.14 -25.02 19.55
CA LEU A 109 -2.76 -23.67 19.13
C LEU A 109 -1.66 -23.76 18.07
N TYR A 110 -1.92 -23.21 16.90
CA TYR A 110 -0.92 -23.02 15.86
C TYR A 110 -0.35 -21.62 15.97
N ALA A 111 0.98 -21.52 15.89
CA ALA A 111 1.69 -20.26 16.00
C ALA A 111 2.71 -20.11 14.87
N ASN A 112 2.69 -18.99 14.17
CA ASN A 112 3.66 -18.68 13.13
C ASN A 112 4.71 -17.70 13.68
N VAL A 113 5.93 -18.19 13.85
CA VAL A 113 7.02 -17.47 14.53
C VAL A 113 7.86 -16.70 13.51
N ASN A 114 8.07 -15.40 13.75
CA ASN A 114 8.86 -14.50 12.90
C ASN A 114 10.06 -13.86 13.64
N VAL A 115 10.63 -14.56 14.61
CA VAL A 115 11.85 -14.12 15.31
C VAL A 115 12.97 -15.12 15.04
N SER A 116 14.14 -14.61 14.67
CA SER A 116 15.34 -15.40 14.37
C SER A 116 16.43 -15.20 15.43
N PRO A 117 17.44 -16.10 15.49
CA PRO A 117 18.59 -15.94 16.39
C PRO A 117 19.37 -14.63 16.21
N SER A 118 19.34 -14.01 15.03
CA SER A 118 19.99 -12.70 14.81
C SER A 118 19.19 -11.53 15.38
N THR A 119 17.86 -11.63 15.43
CA THR A 119 16.99 -10.66 16.12
C THR A 119 17.08 -10.74 17.65
N LYS A 120 17.69 -11.81 18.20
CA LYS A 120 18.00 -11.97 19.65
C LYS A 120 18.72 -10.76 20.25
N LYS A 121 19.58 -10.08 19.47
CA LYS A 121 20.32 -8.89 19.94
C LYS A 121 19.43 -7.68 20.26
N ARG A 122 18.22 -7.59 19.68
CA ARG A 122 17.25 -6.52 19.99
C ARG A 122 16.42 -6.86 21.24
N GLY A 123 16.14 -8.13 21.50
CA GLY A 123 15.42 -8.62 22.69
C GLY A 123 16.29 -8.82 23.94
N ALA A 124 17.62 -8.85 23.81
CA ALA A 124 18.56 -9.17 24.90
C ALA A 124 18.53 -8.22 26.11
N ASN A 125 17.91 -7.03 26.00
CA ASN A 125 17.81 -6.06 27.10
C ASN A 125 16.45 -6.06 27.82
N ARG A 126 15.48 -6.90 27.45
CA ARG A 126 14.20 -7.05 28.17
C ARG A 126 14.24 -8.34 28.99
N GLY A 127 14.49 -8.19 30.29
CA GLY A 127 14.95 -9.23 31.23
C GLY A 127 13.99 -10.39 31.50
N GLY A 128 13.69 -11.22 30.49
CA GLY A 128 12.86 -12.42 30.65
C GLY A 128 13.24 -13.61 29.77
N ILE A 129 14.17 -13.46 28.82
CA ILE A 129 14.62 -14.56 27.95
C ILE A 129 15.98 -15.09 28.44
N SER A 130 15.95 -15.97 29.44
CA SER A 130 17.15 -16.69 29.87
C SER A 130 17.37 -17.92 28.97
N GLY A 131 18.51 -18.01 28.28
CA GLY A 131 18.96 -19.24 27.62
C GLY A 131 18.69 -19.35 26.11
N GLU A 132 18.80 -20.58 25.59
CA GLU A 132 18.70 -21.00 24.18
C GLU A 132 17.28 -20.89 23.57
N ALA A 133 16.36 -20.16 24.21
CA ALA A 133 14.92 -20.01 23.91
C ALA A 133 14.55 -19.35 22.56
N VAL A 134 15.44 -19.34 21.56
CA VAL A 134 15.07 -18.82 20.22
C VAL A 134 14.55 -19.97 19.36
N ASN A 135 13.24 -20.01 19.17
CA ASN A 135 12.61 -20.94 18.24
C ASN A 135 13.02 -20.65 16.80
N ALA A 136 13.08 -21.70 15.99
CA ALA A 136 13.19 -21.54 14.54
C ALA A 136 11.90 -20.89 14.01
N CYS A 137 12.04 -20.01 13.02
CA CYS A 137 10.89 -19.36 12.40
C CYS A 137 9.98 -20.36 11.66
N GLY A 138 8.72 -19.98 11.46
CA GLY A 138 7.70 -20.77 10.78
C GLY A 138 6.63 -21.32 11.72
N VAL A 139 5.92 -22.35 11.27
CA VAL A 139 4.68 -22.82 11.92
C VAL A 139 4.98 -23.86 12.99
N TRP A 140 4.49 -23.59 14.20
CA TRP A 140 4.52 -24.46 15.36
C TRP A 140 3.11 -24.89 15.74
N ARG A 141 2.98 -26.10 16.27
CA ARG A 141 1.77 -26.60 16.94
C ARG A 141 2.04 -26.78 18.43
N LEU A 142 1.17 -26.21 19.25
CA LEU A 142 1.16 -26.33 20.69
C LEU A 142 -0.06 -27.11 21.14
N THR A 143 0.12 -28.09 22.03
CA THR A 143 -0.97 -28.93 22.52
C THR A 143 -0.93 -29.00 24.04
N ASP A 144 -2.11 -29.04 24.64
CA ASP A 144 -2.35 -29.40 26.05
C ASP A 144 -2.67 -30.90 26.07
N THR A 145 -1.76 -31.73 26.57
CA THR A 145 -1.90 -33.19 26.54
C THR A 145 -2.47 -33.79 27.83
N ASP A 146 -2.45 -33.05 28.94
CA ASP A 146 -2.93 -33.51 30.24
C ASP A 146 -4.23 -32.83 30.72
N GLY A 147 -4.69 -31.81 29.99
CA GLY A 147 -5.94 -31.11 30.23
C GLY A 147 -5.88 -30.09 31.39
N ASP A 148 -4.69 -29.67 31.78
CA ASP A 148 -4.48 -28.67 32.84
C ASP A 148 -4.67 -27.22 32.37
N ASP A 149 -5.05 -27.03 31.10
CA ASP A 149 -5.21 -25.73 30.46
C ASP A 149 -3.88 -24.99 30.23
N GLN A 150 -2.75 -25.69 30.20
CA GLN A 150 -1.45 -25.20 29.73
C GLN A 150 -0.98 -25.98 28.50
N TYR A 151 -0.14 -25.35 27.69
CA TYR A 151 0.49 -26.06 26.57
C TYR A 151 1.78 -26.72 27.05
N ASP A 152 1.84 -28.04 26.99
CA ASP A 152 2.97 -28.85 27.48
C ASP A 152 3.87 -29.36 26.34
N THR A 153 3.38 -29.34 25.10
CA THR A 153 4.09 -29.84 23.91
C THR A 153 4.19 -28.77 22.83
N ARG A 154 5.30 -28.81 22.08
CA ARG A 154 5.53 -27.96 20.90
C ARG A 154 6.15 -28.77 19.77
N GLU A 155 5.59 -28.65 18.57
CA GLU A 155 6.05 -29.35 17.37
C GLU A 155 6.29 -28.34 16.24
N HIS A 156 7.48 -28.36 15.65
CA HIS A 156 7.80 -27.50 14.51
C HIS A 156 7.30 -28.15 13.23
N LEU A 157 6.16 -27.68 12.72
CA LEU A 157 5.47 -28.30 11.59
C LEU A 157 6.03 -27.85 10.25
N LEU A 158 6.32 -26.54 10.10
CA LEU A 158 6.81 -25.97 8.85
C LEU A 158 7.95 -24.97 9.13
N PRO A 159 9.21 -25.37 8.91
CA PRO A 159 10.34 -24.45 8.98
C PRO A 159 10.27 -23.38 7.88
N LEU A 160 10.41 -22.12 8.28
CA LEU A 160 10.52 -20.96 7.39
C LEU A 160 11.70 -20.08 7.84
N ASN A 161 12.11 -19.12 7.01
CA ASN A 161 12.99 -18.04 7.45
C ASN A 161 12.17 -16.81 7.87
N GLY A 162 12.70 -16.06 8.85
CA GLY A 162 12.07 -14.86 9.40
C GLY A 162 13.08 -13.92 10.05
N GLY A 163 12.64 -13.10 10.99
CA GLY A 163 13.45 -12.07 11.65
C GLY A 163 13.46 -10.72 10.91
N SER A 164 12.55 -10.56 9.94
CA SER A 164 12.23 -9.31 9.28
C SER A 164 10.75 -9.01 9.49
N GLU A 165 10.34 -7.75 9.51
CA GLU A 165 8.92 -7.36 9.56
C GLU A 165 8.11 -7.93 8.37
N HIS A 166 8.76 -8.36 7.27
CA HIS A 166 8.09 -9.04 6.14
C HIS A 166 8.35 -10.55 6.15
N GLY A 167 8.24 -11.15 7.33
CA GLY A 167 8.42 -12.59 7.52
C GLY A 167 7.11 -13.36 7.41
N PRO A 168 7.02 -14.55 8.02
CA PRO A 168 5.79 -15.32 8.07
C PRO A 168 4.84 -14.79 9.15
N HIS A 169 3.56 -14.63 8.81
CA HIS A 169 2.58 -13.93 9.65
C HIS A 169 1.33 -14.77 9.92
N ALA A 170 0.15 -14.34 9.47
CA ALA A 170 -1.13 -14.90 9.90
C ALA A 170 -1.37 -16.38 9.56
N LEU A 171 -2.26 -16.97 10.35
CA LEU A 171 -2.80 -18.32 10.21
C LEU A 171 -4.33 -18.26 10.36
N ILE A 172 -5.08 -18.80 9.40
CA ILE A 172 -6.53 -18.96 9.53
C ILE A 172 -6.97 -20.34 9.05
N LEU A 173 -8.20 -20.74 9.37
CA LEU A 173 -8.80 -21.94 8.77
C LEU A 173 -9.20 -21.69 7.32
N SER A 174 -9.09 -22.73 6.47
CA SER A 174 -9.74 -22.74 5.17
C SER A 174 -11.27 -22.73 5.31
N ALA A 175 -11.98 -22.34 4.24
CA ALA A 175 -13.44 -22.23 4.26
C ALA A 175 -14.17 -23.55 4.61
N ASP A 176 -13.58 -24.71 4.28
CA ASP A 176 -14.07 -26.05 4.63
C ASP A 176 -13.63 -26.53 6.03
N GLY A 177 -12.83 -25.73 6.74
CA GLY A 177 -12.28 -26.05 8.05
C GLY A 177 -11.30 -27.23 8.07
N GLN A 178 -10.81 -27.69 6.91
CA GLN A 178 -9.95 -28.89 6.83
C GLN A 178 -8.44 -28.58 6.77
N ARG A 179 -8.07 -27.34 6.47
CA ARG A 179 -6.69 -26.90 6.26
C ARG A 179 -6.41 -25.60 6.98
N ILE A 180 -5.12 -25.31 7.14
CA ILE A 180 -4.63 -24.03 7.66
C ILE A 180 -4.12 -23.22 6.47
N LEU A 181 -4.64 -22.01 6.30
CA LEU A 181 -4.13 -21.00 5.39
C LEU A 181 -3.07 -20.17 6.12
N LEU A 182 -2.00 -19.80 5.42
CA LEU A 182 -0.94 -18.96 5.95
C LEU A 182 -0.48 -17.93 4.91
N CYS A 183 0.05 -16.80 5.39
CA CYS A 183 0.70 -15.80 4.56
C CYS A 183 2.14 -15.50 5.03
N ALA A 184 2.96 -15.03 4.10
CA ALA A 184 4.30 -14.56 4.39
C ALA A 184 4.74 -13.43 3.44
N GLY A 185 5.51 -12.49 3.99
CA GLY A 185 6.09 -11.39 3.25
C GLY A 185 7.24 -11.79 2.32
N ASN A 186 7.69 -10.83 1.52
CA ASN A 186 8.69 -11.01 0.48
C ASN A 186 10.09 -11.35 0.99
N ASN A 187 10.33 -11.21 2.29
CA ASN A 187 11.57 -11.62 2.93
C ASN A 187 11.53 -13.08 3.40
N THR A 188 10.39 -13.75 3.33
CA THR A 188 10.30 -15.21 3.51
C THR A 188 10.55 -15.91 2.17
N THR A 189 11.34 -16.97 2.23
CA THR A 189 11.65 -17.87 1.12
C THR A 189 10.61 -18.96 1.06
N LEU A 190 10.12 -19.23 -0.14
CA LEU A 190 9.25 -20.37 -0.37
C LEU A 190 9.96 -21.66 0.07
N PRO A 191 9.27 -22.58 0.76
CA PRO A 191 9.83 -23.89 1.08
C PRO A 191 10.29 -24.62 -0.18
N GLU A 192 11.37 -25.40 -0.08
CA GLU A 192 11.85 -26.21 -1.21
C GLU A 192 10.87 -27.33 -1.58
N ASN A 193 10.12 -27.84 -0.60
CA ASN A 193 9.20 -28.97 -0.71
C ASN A 193 7.73 -28.54 -0.92
N ILE A 194 7.45 -27.83 -2.01
CA ILE A 194 6.08 -27.51 -2.43
C ILE A 194 5.39 -28.79 -2.93
N SER A 195 4.37 -29.27 -2.22
CA SER A 195 3.67 -30.53 -2.57
C SER A 195 2.78 -30.36 -3.79
N ARG A 196 2.12 -29.21 -3.91
CA ARG A 196 1.39 -28.79 -5.11
C ARG A 196 1.32 -27.26 -5.21
N SER A 197 1.17 -26.75 -6.42
CA SER A 197 1.09 -25.31 -6.64
C SER A 197 -0.07 -24.96 -7.56
N ARG A 198 -0.85 -23.97 -7.16
CA ARG A 198 -1.82 -23.30 -8.04
C ARG A 198 -1.18 -22.18 -8.85
N VAL A 199 0.04 -21.77 -8.47
CA VAL A 199 0.85 -20.79 -9.19
C VAL A 199 1.84 -21.54 -10.09
N PRO A 200 1.83 -21.31 -11.41
CA PRO A 200 2.84 -21.86 -12.31
C PRO A 200 4.25 -21.42 -11.86
N PRO A 201 5.21 -22.34 -11.64
CA PRO A 201 6.53 -22.02 -11.10
C PRO A 201 7.49 -21.46 -12.17
N VAL A 202 7.02 -20.46 -12.91
CA VAL A 202 7.71 -19.81 -14.04
C VAL A 202 7.81 -18.29 -13.83
N TRP A 203 7.89 -17.84 -12.58
CA TRP A 203 8.03 -16.42 -12.26
C TRP A 203 9.37 -15.86 -12.76
N GLY A 204 9.35 -14.60 -13.16
CA GLY A 204 10.52 -13.86 -13.64
C GLY A 204 10.37 -12.38 -13.32
N GLU A 205 11.40 -11.59 -13.60
CA GLU A 205 11.34 -10.14 -13.45
C GLU A 205 10.57 -9.51 -14.63
N ASP A 206 10.67 -10.09 -15.82
CA ASP A 206 9.94 -9.76 -17.06
C ASP A 206 9.80 -8.25 -17.36
N HIS A 207 10.91 -7.51 -17.38
CA HIS A 207 10.97 -6.12 -17.87
C HIS A 207 11.73 -6.05 -19.18
N LEU A 208 11.11 -5.51 -20.23
CA LEU A 208 11.67 -5.46 -21.58
C LEU A 208 13.02 -4.73 -21.62
N LEU A 209 13.08 -3.57 -20.97
CA LEU A 209 14.29 -2.76 -20.87
C LEU A 209 15.02 -2.97 -19.54
N GLY A 210 14.73 -4.04 -18.79
CA GLY A 210 15.31 -4.30 -17.47
C GLY A 210 14.78 -3.40 -16.34
N ARG A 211 15.26 -3.63 -15.12
CA ARG A 211 14.88 -2.90 -13.90
C ARG A 211 16.09 -2.34 -13.17
N MET A 212 15.85 -1.48 -12.18
CA MET A 212 16.87 -1.02 -11.23
C MET A 212 16.46 -1.40 -9.81
N PRO A 213 17.41 -1.78 -8.94
CA PRO A 213 17.12 -2.05 -7.54
C PRO A 213 16.65 -0.79 -6.80
N ASP A 214 16.08 -0.98 -5.61
CA ASP A 214 15.75 0.14 -4.72
C ASP A 214 17.00 1.01 -4.48
N ALA A 215 16.83 2.32 -4.63
CA ALA A 215 17.95 3.25 -4.58
C ALA A 215 18.62 3.35 -3.19
N ARG A 216 17.93 2.92 -2.13
CA ARG A 216 18.46 2.84 -0.76
C ARG A 216 18.90 1.44 -0.37
N GLY A 217 18.86 0.48 -1.30
CA GLY A 217 19.28 -0.90 -1.09
C GLY A 217 18.23 -1.81 -0.45
N HIS A 218 17.01 -1.33 -0.18
CA HIS A 218 15.98 -2.16 0.44
C HIS A 218 15.58 -3.31 -0.48
N ASN A 219 15.82 -4.55 -0.06
CA ASN A 219 15.54 -5.76 -0.84
C ASN A 219 16.16 -5.78 -2.24
N ALA A 220 17.24 -5.03 -2.47
CA ALA A 220 17.87 -4.85 -3.79
C ALA A 220 18.30 -6.17 -4.46
N THR A 221 18.59 -7.21 -3.67
CA THR A 221 19.02 -8.54 -4.15
C THR A 221 17.88 -9.56 -4.22
N ARG A 222 16.68 -9.23 -3.73
CA ARG A 222 15.54 -10.16 -3.65
C ARG A 222 14.74 -10.13 -4.95
N LEU A 223 14.64 -11.27 -5.63
CA LEU A 223 13.89 -11.42 -6.89
C LEU A 223 12.49 -11.99 -6.66
N ALA A 224 11.70 -12.03 -7.72
CA ALA A 224 10.42 -12.74 -7.78
C ALA A 224 10.55 -14.18 -7.21
N PRO A 225 9.47 -14.72 -6.60
CA PRO A 225 8.10 -14.22 -6.67
C PRO A 225 7.69 -13.34 -5.48
N GLY A 226 8.57 -13.09 -4.50
CA GLY A 226 8.21 -12.32 -3.31
C GLY A 226 7.30 -13.06 -2.33
N GLY A 227 6.45 -12.31 -1.64
CA GLY A 227 5.55 -12.83 -0.62
C GLY A 227 4.49 -13.75 -1.20
N PHE A 228 3.90 -14.58 -0.37
CA PHE A 228 3.01 -15.65 -0.78
C PHE A 228 1.88 -15.91 0.21
N VAL A 229 0.83 -16.57 -0.31
CA VAL A 229 -0.23 -17.18 0.46
C VAL A 229 -0.28 -18.68 0.12
N ALA A 230 -0.36 -19.52 1.14
CA ALA A 230 -0.30 -20.98 1.01
C ALA A 230 -1.29 -21.67 1.95
N SER A 231 -1.43 -22.99 1.80
CA SER A 231 -2.17 -23.83 2.74
C SER A 231 -1.40 -25.09 3.11
N ILE A 232 -1.60 -25.58 4.33
CA ILE A 232 -1.04 -26.83 4.85
C ILE A 232 -2.14 -27.67 5.50
N LYS A 233 -1.90 -28.98 5.62
CA LYS A 233 -2.71 -29.82 6.50
C LYS A 233 -2.41 -29.49 7.98
N PRO A 234 -3.29 -29.90 8.91
CA PRO A 234 -3.08 -29.68 10.35
C PRO A 234 -1.78 -30.28 10.92
N ASP A 235 -1.15 -31.22 10.22
CA ASP A 235 0.13 -31.83 10.58
C ASP A 235 1.34 -31.15 9.89
N GLY A 236 1.14 -30.05 9.17
CA GLY A 236 2.19 -29.35 8.42
C GLY A 236 2.49 -29.93 7.04
N SER A 237 1.94 -31.10 6.71
CA SER A 237 2.18 -31.74 5.42
C SER A 237 1.37 -31.11 4.29
N ASP A 238 1.67 -31.53 3.05
CA ASP A 238 0.91 -31.16 1.85
C ASP A 238 0.86 -29.63 1.62
N PHE A 239 2.03 -28.97 1.65
CA PHE A 239 2.15 -27.54 1.37
C PHE A 239 1.66 -27.23 -0.04
N GLU A 240 0.60 -26.42 -0.12
CA GLU A 240 -0.01 -25.98 -1.37
C GLU A 240 0.13 -24.46 -1.52
N LEU A 241 0.87 -24.03 -2.54
CA LEU A 241 1.01 -22.62 -2.87
C LEU A 241 -0.24 -22.11 -3.60
N LEU A 242 -0.87 -21.06 -3.07
CA LEU A 242 -2.13 -20.51 -3.61
C LEU A 242 -1.91 -19.28 -4.49
N ALA A 243 -1.08 -18.32 -4.03
CA ALA A 243 -0.80 -17.07 -4.72
C ALA A 243 0.57 -16.50 -4.31
N THR A 244 1.15 -15.63 -5.14
CA THR A 244 2.46 -14.98 -4.93
C THR A 244 2.49 -13.52 -5.38
N GLY A 245 3.65 -12.86 -5.35
CA GLY A 245 3.80 -11.50 -5.87
C GLY A 245 3.38 -10.42 -4.88
N PHE A 246 3.35 -10.73 -3.58
CA PHE A 246 3.06 -9.76 -2.53
C PHE A 246 4.34 -9.12 -1.98
N ARG A 247 4.22 -7.93 -1.35
CA ARG A 247 5.31 -7.35 -0.57
C ARG A 247 5.24 -7.85 0.86
N ASN A 248 4.16 -7.53 1.55
CA ASN A 248 3.98 -7.86 2.97
C ASN A 248 2.48 -8.05 3.22
N PRO A 249 1.90 -9.18 2.79
CA PRO A 249 0.53 -9.53 3.14
C PRO A 249 0.54 -9.94 4.62
N TYR A 250 0.34 -8.97 5.52
CA TYR A 250 0.55 -9.17 6.96
C TYR A 250 -0.49 -10.13 7.55
N ASP A 251 -1.74 -10.00 7.13
CA ASP A 251 -2.84 -10.85 7.61
C ASP A 251 -3.81 -11.23 6.48
N ILE A 252 -4.62 -12.25 6.71
CA ILE A 252 -5.56 -12.86 5.77
C ILE A 252 -6.92 -13.14 6.42
N ALA A 253 -8.00 -12.98 5.66
CA ALA A 253 -9.36 -13.26 6.14
C ALA A 253 -10.26 -13.79 5.02
N LEU A 254 -11.20 -14.67 5.38
CA LEU A 254 -12.21 -15.22 4.48
C LEU A 254 -13.54 -14.50 4.65
N ASN A 255 -14.19 -14.16 3.54
CA ASN A 255 -15.57 -13.68 3.58
C ASN A 255 -16.57 -14.85 3.67
N ARG A 256 -17.88 -14.54 3.78
CA ARG A 256 -18.96 -15.56 3.85
C ARG A 256 -19.05 -16.47 2.62
N ASP A 257 -18.53 -16.01 1.49
CA ASP A 257 -18.53 -16.76 0.24
C ASP A 257 -17.30 -17.69 0.11
N GLY A 258 -16.43 -17.72 1.14
CA GLY A 258 -15.19 -18.49 1.14
C GLY A 258 -14.06 -17.84 0.34
N GLU A 259 -14.18 -16.56 0.01
CA GLU A 259 -13.19 -15.80 -0.76
C GLU A 259 -12.14 -15.18 0.16
N LEU A 260 -10.89 -15.26 -0.24
CA LEU A 260 -9.73 -14.88 0.58
C LEU A 260 -9.28 -13.46 0.28
N PHE A 261 -9.03 -12.69 1.33
CA PHE A 261 -8.50 -11.32 1.23
C PHE A 261 -7.24 -11.16 2.07
N THR A 262 -6.38 -10.24 1.67
CA THR A 262 -5.22 -9.80 2.44
C THR A 262 -5.02 -8.29 2.33
N TYR A 263 -4.35 -7.71 3.31
CA TYR A 263 -3.91 -6.31 3.27
C TYR A 263 -2.39 -6.26 3.05
N ASP A 264 -1.97 -5.72 1.90
CA ASP A 264 -0.58 -5.79 1.39
C ASP A 264 0.06 -4.41 1.22
N ALA A 265 1.39 -4.43 1.40
CA ALA A 265 2.45 -3.50 0.96
C ALA A 265 2.57 -2.14 1.66
N ASP A 266 3.78 -1.86 2.15
CA ASP A 266 4.26 -0.62 2.80
C ASP A 266 5.57 -0.14 2.14
N MET A 267 5.52 0.57 0.99
CA MET A 267 6.74 1.10 0.34
C MET A 267 6.61 2.59 0.01
N GLU A 268 6.31 3.38 1.04
CA GLU A 268 6.19 4.84 1.00
C GLU A 268 7.48 5.51 0.49
N TRP A 269 8.60 4.79 0.48
CA TRP A 269 9.88 5.29 -0.04
C TRP A 269 9.86 5.52 -1.56
N ASP A 270 8.97 4.84 -2.28
CA ASP A 270 8.84 4.96 -3.73
C ASP A 270 7.81 6.00 -4.14
N ILE A 271 7.13 6.65 -3.20
CA ILE A 271 6.10 7.64 -3.47
C ILE A 271 6.60 8.69 -4.50
N GLY A 272 5.74 9.02 -5.46
CA GLY A 272 6.05 9.95 -6.55
C GLY A 272 6.80 9.32 -7.73
N THR A 273 7.03 8.00 -7.73
CA THR A 273 7.54 7.26 -8.88
C THR A 273 6.46 6.40 -9.56
N PRO A 274 6.67 5.96 -10.82
CA PRO A 274 5.73 5.08 -11.55
C PRO A 274 5.47 3.71 -10.88
N TRP A 275 6.42 3.25 -10.08
CA TRP A 275 6.37 1.95 -9.41
C TRP A 275 5.92 2.05 -7.95
N TYR A 276 5.49 3.21 -7.47
CA TYR A 276 4.80 3.28 -6.18
C TYR A 276 3.54 2.41 -6.19
N ARG A 277 3.30 1.70 -5.08
CA ARG A 277 2.06 0.96 -4.83
C ARG A 277 1.62 1.32 -3.41
N PRO A 278 0.38 1.80 -3.22
CA PRO A 278 -0.16 2.06 -1.89
C PRO A 278 -0.39 0.75 -1.14
N THR A 279 -0.68 0.86 0.17
CA THR A 279 -1.30 -0.23 0.89
C THR A 279 -2.64 -0.55 0.24
N ARG A 280 -2.97 -1.84 0.15
CA ARG A 280 -4.07 -2.30 -0.69
C ARG A 280 -4.68 -3.61 -0.22
N ILE A 281 -6.00 -3.71 -0.38
CA ILE A 281 -6.77 -4.92 -0.18
C ILE A 281 -6.72 -5.74 -1.46
N ASN A 282 -6.20 -6.95 -1.36
CA ASN A 282 -6.13 -7.89 -2.47
C ASN A 282 -7.15 -9.00 -2.29
N HIS A 283 -7.93 -9.29 -3.33
CA HIS A 283 -8.72 -10.52 -3.43
C HIS A 283 -7.82 -11.65 -3.95
N VAL A 284 -7.50 -12.60 -3.08
CA VAL A 284 -6.51 -13.66 -3.32
C VAL A 284 -7.18 -14.84 -4.03
N ILE A 285 -7.18 -14.82 -5.37
CA ILE A 285 -7.71 -15.91 -6.20
C ILE A 285 -6.65 -16.97 -6.53
N SER A 286 -7.11 -18.15 -6.94
CA SER A 286 -6.27 -19.32 -7.24
C SER A 286 -5.24 -19.02 -8.34
N GLY A 287 -3.95 -19.12 -8.01
CA GLY A 287 -2.84 -18.93 -8.94
C GLY A 287 -2.48 -17.47 -9.24
N ALA A 288 -3.03 -16.52 -8.49
CA ALA A 288 -2.76 -15.10 -8.68
C ALA A 288 -1.30 -14.72 -8.38
N GLU A 289 -0.80 -13.74 -9.15
CA GLU A 289 0.47 -13.06 -8.91
C GLU A 289 0.22 -11.54 -8.79
N PHE A 290 0.66 -10.91 -7.70
CA PHE A 290 0.34 -9.51 -7.37
C PHE A 290 1.43 -8.49 -7.74
N GLY A 291 2.43 -8.93 -8.50
CA GLY A 291 3.33 -8.03 -9.23
C GLY A 291 4.54 -7.51 -8.45
N TRP A 292 4.73 -7.86 -7.17
CA TRP A 292 5.85 -7.40 -6.36
C TRP A 292 7.20 -7.86 -6.90
N ARG A 293 8.11 -6.91 -7.15
CA ARG A 293 9.55 -7.04 -7.51
C ARG A 293 10.28 -5.89 -6.77
N ASN A 294 11.60 -5.98 -6.62
CA ASN A 294 12.35 -4.91 -5.96
C ASN A 294 12.53 -3.66 -6.84
N GLY A 295 12.64 -2.49 -6.21
CA GLY A 295 12.91 -1.21 -6.86
C GLY A 295 11.91 -0.87 -7.97
N THR A 296 12.45 -0.53 -9.15
CA THR A 296 11.64 -0.14 -10.32
C THR A 296 10.92 -1.31 -10.98
N GLY A 297 11.15 -2.55 -10.50
CA GLY A 297 10.68 -3.76 -11.16
C GLY A 297 9.21 -4.12 -10.88
N LYS A 298 8.47 -3.37 -10.06
CA LYS A 298 7.08 -3.74 -9.74
C LYS A 298 6.21 -3.73 -10.98
N TRP A 299 5.46 -4.80 -11.22
CA TRP A 299 4.58 -4.87 -12.38
C TRP A 299 3.38 -3.93 -12.23
N PRO A 300 2.93 -3.29 -13.32
CA PRO A 300 1.62 -2.65 -13.39
C PRO A 300 0.49 -3.65 -13.11
N ALA A 301 -0.50 -3.25 -12.31
CA ALA A 301 -1.70 -4.05 -12.07
C ALA A 301 -2.55 -4.26 -13.34
N SER A 302 -2.33 -3.42 -14.36
CA SER A 302 -2.97 -3.55 -15.66
C SER A 302 -2.46 -4.70 -16.49
N TYR A 303 -1.26 -5.22 -16.21
CA TYR A 303 -0.74 -6.35 -16.96
C TYR A 303 -1.68 -7.54 -16.84
N PRO A 304 -1.91 -8.30 -17.93
CA PRO A 304 -2.77 -9.47 -17.90
C PRO A 304 -2.23 -10.54 -16.92
N ASP A 305 -0.92 -10.58 -16.70
CA ASP A 305 -0.21 -11.49 -15.79
C ASP A 305 0.04 -10.92 -14.38
N SER A 306 -0.58 -9.80 -14.01
CA SER A 306 -0.62 -9.30 -12.61
C SER A 306 -2.05 -9.07 -12.16
N PHE A 307 -2.56 -9.70 -11.10
CA PHE A 307 -4.00 -9.65 -10.80
C PHE A 307 -4.48 -8.28 -10.28
N GLY A 308 -3.68 -7.55 -9.49
CA GLY A 308 -4.06 -6.24 -8.97
C GLY A 308 -4.91 -6.28 -7.70
N ALA A 309 -5.25 -5.10 -7.17
CA ALA A 309 -5.97 -4.94 -5.91
C ALA A 309 -7.48 -4.81 -6.11
N ALA A 310 -8.24 -5.18 -5.07
CA ALA A 310 -9.68 -4.91 -4.96
C ALA A 310 -9.93 -3.46 -4.50
N VAL A 311 -9.10 -2.94 -3.58
CA VAL A 311 -9.17 -1.57 -3.07
C VAL A 311 -7.77 -1.06 -2.76
N ASP A 312 -7.39 0.08 -3.32
CA ASP A 312 -6.20 0.82 -2.89
C ASP A 312 -6.58 1.77 -1.74
N ILE A 313 -5.90 1.69 -0.60
CA ILE A 313 -6.21 2.47 0.61
C ILE A 313 -5.38 3.76 0.64
N GLY A 314 -4.06 3.66 0.49
CA GLY A 314 -3.16 4.81 0.48
C GLY A 314 -1.82 4.52 1.17
N PRO A 315 -1.11 5.54 1.64
CA PRO A 315 0.06 5.36 2.49
C PRO A 315 -0.33 4.70 3.83
N GLY A 316 0.49 3.80 4.33
CA GLY A 316 0.24 3.14 5.61
C GLY A 316 1.15 1.96 5.88
N SER A 317 0.87 1.23 6.96
CA SER A 317 1.58 0.00 7.31
C SER A 317 0.57 -1.10 7.66
N PRO A 318 0.31 -2.05 6.74
CA PRO A 318 -0.66 -3.12 6.96
C PRO A 318 -0.32 -4.00 8.17
N THR A 319 -1.31 -4.22 9.03
CA THR A 319 -1.24 -5.19 10.13
C THR A 319 -2.47 -6.10 10.13
N GLY A 320 -3.07 -6.42 11.28
CA GLY A 320 -4.17 -7.38 11.38
C GLY A 320 -5.41 -7.01 10.54
N ILE A 321 -6.18 -8.03 10.18
CA ILE A 321 -7.45 -7.92 9.47
C ILE A 321 -8.49 -8.91 10.00
N CYS A 322 -9.75 -8.51 10.09
CA CYS A 322 -10.85 -9.45 10.35
C CYS A 322 -12.17 -8.97 9.77
N PHE A 323 -13.08 -9.89 9.44
CA PHE A 323 -14.45 -9.52 9.11
C PHE A 323 -15.28 -9.32 10.38
N GLY A 324 -16.24 -8.40 10.34
CA GLY A 324 -17.19 -8.11 11.42
C GLY A 324 -18.17 -9.22 11.80
N TYR A 325 -17.95 -10.46 11.38
CA TYR A 325 -18.91 -11.55 11.59
C TYR A 325 -19.06 -11.89 13.07
N GLY A 326 -20.32 -11.94 13.53
CA GLY A 326 -20.65 -12.17 14.94
C GLY A 326 -20.62 -10.90 15.80
N ALA A 327 -20.15 -9.77 15.27
CA ALA A 327 -20.15 -8.52 16.01
C ALA A 327 -21.58 -8.02 16.22
N LYS A 328 -21.86 -7.49 17.41
CA LYS A 328 -23.10 -6.75 17.72
C LYS A 328 -22.99 -5.32 17.21
N PHE A 329 -22.68 -5.18 15.93
CA PHE A 329 -22.58 -3.91 15.22
C PHE A 329 -23.77 -3.77 14.26
N PRO A 330 -24.06 -2.56 13.76
CA PRO A 330 -25.02 -2.37 12.68
C PRO A 330 -24.70 -3.25 11.48
N GLN A 331 -25.74 -3.67 10.74
CA GLN A 331 -25.63 -4.62 9.62
C GLN A 331 -24.48 -4.32 8.66
N ARG A 332 -24.26 -3.04 8.31
CA ARG A 332 -23.20 -2.61 7.40
C ARG A 332 -21.80 -3.02 7.89
N TYR A 333 -21.55 -2.98 9.19
CA TYR A 333 -20.26 -3.29 9.80
C TYR A 333 -20.09 -4.77 10.14
N GLN A 334 -21.17 -5.54 10.23
CA GLN A 334 -21.08 -7.00 10.39
C GLN A 334 -20.47 -7.69 9.17
N ASN A 335 -20.63 -7.11 7.98
CA ASN A 335 -20.07 -7.63 6.72
C ASN A 335 -18.82 -6.89 6.25
N ALA A 336 -18.39 -5.85 6.98
CA ALA A 336 -17.19 -5.10 6.63
C ALA A 336 -15.93 -5.92 6.94
N LEU A 337 -14.90 -5.75 6.11
CA LEU A 337 -13.53 -6.18 6.42
C LEU A 337 -12.84 -5.05 7.17
N PHE A 338 -12.50 -5.27 8.42
CA PHE A 338 -11.71 -4.34 9.22
C PHE A 338 -10.23 -4.58 9.00
N VAL A 339 -9.48 -3.51 8.78
CA VAL A 339 -8.02 -3.58 8.59
C VAL A 339 -7.30 -2.52 9.42
N ALA A 340 -6.16 -2.89 9.99
CA ALA A 340 -5.36 -2.01 10.82
C ALA A 340 -4.18 -1.39 10.05
N ASP A 341 -3.94 -0.10 10.30
CA ASP A 341 -2.80 0.66 9.81
C ASP A 341 -1.96 1.15 11.00
N TRP A 342 -0.77 0.54 11.12
CA TRP A 342 0.16 0.79 12.22
C TRP A 342 0.81 2.18 12.19
N SER A 343 1.07 2.72 10.99
CA SER A 343 1.87 3.94 10.85
C SER A 343 1.08 5.20 11.16
N TYR A 344 -0.15 5.30 10.64
CA TYR A 344 -1.00 6.48 10.83
C TYR A 344 -2.08 6.29 11.89
N GLY A 345 -2.17 5.09 12.48
CA GLY A 345 -3.05 4.83 13.61
C GLY A 345 -4.53 4.79 13.28
N ASN A 346 -4.86 4.10 12.18
CA ASN A 346 -6.23 3.97 11.72
C ASN A 346 -6.68 2.51 11.75
N LEU A 347 -7.92 2.29 12.16
CA LEU A 347 -8.69 1.11 11.82
C LEU A 347 -9.67 1.52 10.72
N TYR A 348 -9.60 0.85 9.57
CA TYR A 348 -10.53 1.11 8.46
C TYR A 348 -11.61 0.03 8.40
N ALA A 349 -12.84 0.42 8.05
CA ALA A 349 -13.89 -0.49 7.63
C ALA A 349 -13.95 -0.51 6.10
N VAL A 350 -13.63 -1.64 5.49
CA VAL A 350 -13.66 -1.85 4.04
C VAL A 350 -14.98 -2.55 3.68
N HIS A 351 -15.76 -1.90 2.82
CA HIS A 351 -17.04 -2.39 2.30
C HIS A 351 -16.81 -2.99 0.91
N LEU A 352 -16.68 -4.32 0.88
CA LEU A 352 -16.47 -5.08 -0.35
C LEU A 352 -17.79 -5.25 -1.12
N THR A 353 -17.74 -5.06 -2.43
CA THR A 353 -18.86 -5.24 -3.35
C THR A 353 -18.46 -6.17 -4.49
N PRO A 354 -19.28 -7.15 -4.88
CA PRO A 354 -18.97 -8.01 -6.00
C PRO A 354 -18.73 -7.21 -7.30
N ASP A 355 -17.62 -7.50 -7.98
CA ASP A 355 -17.30 -7.00 -9.31
C ASP A 355 -17.03 -8.20 -10.23
N GLY A 356 -18.08 -8.60 -10.96
CA GLY A 356 -18.09 -9.84 -11.70
C GLY A 356 -17.91 -11.06 -10.79
N SER A 357 -16.90 -11.88 -11.05
CA SER A 357 -16.51 -13.05 -10.25
C SER A 357 -15.51 -12.73 -9.13
N SER A 358 -15.11 -11.46 -9.02
CA SER A 358 -14.16 -10.90 -8.04
C SER A 358 -14.85 -9.82 -7.18
N TYR A 359 -14.07 -8.94 -6.56
CA TYR A 359 -14.55 -7.85 -5.72
C TYR A 359 -13.82 -6.54 -6.02
N ALA A 360 -14.56 -5.45 -5.87
CA ALA A 360 -14.06 -4.11 -5.63
C ALA A 360 -14.57 -3.65 -4.26
N GLY A 361 -14.32 -2.40 -3.88
CA GLY A 361 -14.90 -1.88 -2.63
C GLY A 361 -14.59 -0.42 -2.38
N THR A 362 -15.10 0.04 -1.24
CA THR A 362 -14.83 1.37 -0.68
C THR A 362 -14.39 1.20 0.78
N PHE A 363 -13.83 2.24 1.38
CA PHE A 363 -13.42 2.19 2.79
C PHE A 363 -13.70 3.51 3.49
N GLU A 364 -13.79 3.46 4.81
CA GLU A 364 -13.88 4.62 5.69
C GLU A 364 -13.05 4.39 6.97
N THR A 365 -12.57 5.46 7.58
CA THR A 365 -11.94 5.39 8.91
C THR A 365 -13.00 5.01 9.92
N PHE A 366 -12.81 3.86 10.58
CA PHE A 366 -13.74 3.33 11.57
C PHE A 366 -13.41 3.81 12.98
N ALA A 367 -12.11 3.79 13.32
CA ALA A 367 -11.59 4.35 14.55
C ALA A 367 -10.16 4.85 14.31
N THR A 368 -9.79 5.96 14.96
CA THR A 368 -8.44 6.51 14.86
C THR A 368 -8.04 7.21 16.16
N ALA A 369 -6.76 7.14 16.48
CA ALA A 369 -6.15 7.90 17.56
C ALA A 369 -4.66 8.09 17.23
N ALA A 370 -4.01 9.04 17.91
CA ALA A 370 -2.59 9.29 17.69
C ALA A 370 -1.86 9.49 19.03
N PRO A 371 -0.83 8.69 19.33
CA PRO A 371 -0.34 7.52 18.58
C PRO A 371 -1.25 6.28 18.71
N LEU A 372 -1.45 5.49 17.63
CA LEU A 372 -2.18 4.21 17.68
C LEU A 372 -1.52 3.12 16.82
N PRO A 373 -0.39 2.54 17.25
CA PRO A 373 0.29 1.49 16.48
C PRO A 373 -0.48 0.16 16.52
N ALA A 374 -1.64 0.08 15.86
CA ALA A 374 -2.52 -1.08 15.87
C ALA A 374 -1.85 -2.29 15.20
N THR A 375 -1.86 -3.44 15.89
CA THR A 375 -1.14 -4.65 15.49
C THR A 375 -2.05 -5.79 15.07
N ASP A 376 -3.10 -6.09 15.82
CA ASP A 376 -4.03 -7.17 15.47
C ASP A 376 -5.44 -6.92 16.01
N LEU A 377 -6.46 -7.59 15.44
CA LEU A 377 -7.86 -7.45 15.83
C LEU A 377 -8.69 -8.72 15.59
N VAL A 378 -9.65 -8.95 16.47
CA VAL A 378 -10.61 -10.06 16.39
C VAL A 378 -12.01 -9.64 16.78
N ILE A 379 -13.01 -10.29 16.21
CA ILE A 379 -14.38 -10.24 16.74
C ILE A 379 -14.54 -11.35 17.78
N HIS A 380 -14.82 -10.94 19.01
CA HIS A 380 -14.93 -11.84 20.15
C HIS A 380 -16.37 -12.42 20.27
N PRO A 381 -16.56 -13.63 20.82
CA PRO A 381 -17.89 -14.25 20.95
C PRO A 381 -18.94 -13.45 21.76
N ASP A 382 -18.53 -12.46 22.55
CA ASP A 382 -19.45 -11.54 23.23
C ASP A 382 -20.12 -10.52 22.27
N GLY A 383 -19.60 -10.43 21.04
CA GLY A 383 -20.04 -9.53 19.97
C GLY A 383 -19.27 -8.21 19.90
N ALA A 384 -18.22 -8.01 20.70
CA ALA A 384 -17.35 -6.84 20.60
C ALA A 384 -16.14 -7.11 19.70
N MET A 385 -15.55 -6.05 19.17
CA MET A 385 -14.22 -6.13 18.55
C MET A 385 -13.16 -5.87 19.61
N TYR A 386 -12.14 -6.71 19.65
CA TYR A 386 -10.94 -6.49 20.44
C TYR A 386 -9.76 -6.26 19.51
N PHE A 387 -8.89 -5.31 19.84
CA PHE A 387 -7.68 -5.06 19.08
C PHE A 387 -6.51 -4.69 19.99
N THR A 388 -5.32 -5.02 19.53
CA THR A 388 -4.06 -4.71 20.21
C THR A 388 -3.32 -3.56 19.52
N VAL A 389 -2.54 -2.82 20.30
CA VAL A 389 -1.52 -1.90 19.80
C VAL A 389 -0.16 -2.34 20.31
N GLY A 390 0.92 -2.07 19.57
CA GLY A 390 2.26 -2.49 19.96
C GLY A 390 3.22 -2.58 18.76
N GLY A 391 4.10 -3.57 18.79
CA GLY A 391 5.14 -3.78 17.78
C GLY A 391 6.34 -2.85 17.94
N ARG A 392 7.50 -3.26 17.45
CA ARG A 392 8.79 -2.56 17.54
C ARG A 392 9.15 -2.08 18.95
N GLY A 393 8.67 -2.82 19.95
CA GLY A 393 8.85 -2.52 21.36
C GLY A 393 8.15 -1.26 21.86
N THR A 394 7.16 -0.71 21.13
CA THR A 394 6.36 0.42 21.61
C THR A 394 5.42 0.00 22.74
N GLN A 395 4.87 0.98 23.46
CA GLN A 395 3.83 0.74 24.46
C GLN A 395 2.65 -0.03 23.85
N SER A 396 2.15 -1.01 24.61
CA SER A 396 1.15 -1.97 24.16
C SER A 396 -0.13 -1.83 24.97
N GLY A 397 -1.25 -2.23 24.39
CA GLY A 397 -2.55 -2.12 25.03
C GLY A 397 -3.58 -3.00 24.34
N LEU A 398 -4.55 -3.46 25.10
CA LEU A 398 -5.73 -4.16 24.60
C LEU A 398 -6.94 -3.25 24.71
N TYR A 399 -7.66 -3.09 23.61
CA TYR A 399 -8.85 -2.25 23.52
C TYR A 399 -10.05 -3.07 23.12
N ARG A 400 -11.23 -2.55 23.45
CA ARG A 400 -12.53 -3.12 23.07
C ARG A 400 -13.40 -2.05 22.42
N ILE A 401 -13.98 -2.36 21.26
CA ILE A 401 -14.95 -1.51 20.56
C ILE A 401 -16.34 -2.16 20.65
N ARG A 402 -17.32 -1.36 21.06
CA ARG A 402 -18.74 -1.74 21.18
C ARG A 402 -19.62 -0.73 20.45
N TYR A 403 -20.77 -1.20 19.95
CA TYR A 403 -21.83 -0.31 19.47
C TYR A 403 -22.84 -0.08 20.60
N THR A 404 -23.14 1.18 20.87
CA THR A 404 -24.07 1.67 21.90
C THR A 404 -25.16 2.59 21.31
N GLY A 405 -25.18 2.72 19.98
CA GLY A 405 -26.21 3.46 19.26
C GLY A 405 -27.53 2.70 19.16
N ASN A 406 -28.44 3.25 18.34
CA ASN A 406 -29.83 2.79 18.25
C ASN A 406 -30.12 1.92 17.02
N GLU A 407 -29.17 1.73 16.11
CA GLU A 407 -29.36 0.84 14.95
C GLU A 407 -29.41 -0.63 15.36
N SER A 408 -30.07 -1.44 14.53
CA SER A 408 -30.18 -2.88 14.80
C SER A 408 -28.82 -3.57 14.71
N THR A 409 -28.51 -4.34 15.74
CA THR A 409 -27.33 -5.22 15.81
C THR A 409 -27.71 -6.69 15.64
N GLU A 410 -28.91 -6.98 15.13
CA GLU A 410 -29.33 -8.36 14.89
C GLU A 410 -28.44 -9.01 13.83
N PRO A 411 -28.14 -10.31 13.96
CA PRO A 411 -27.30 -11.01 13.00
C PRO A 411 -27.85 -10.90 11.57
N VAL A 412 -27.01 -10.43 10.66
CA VAL A 412 -27.40 -10.29 9.26
C VAL A 412 -27.60 -11.67 8.62
N SER A 413 -28.79 -11.90 8.09
CA SER A 413 -29.10 -13.11 7.32
C SER A 413 -28.25 -13.17 6.04
N PRO A 414 -27.64 -14.32 5.70
CA PRO A 414 -26.84 -14.49 4.49
C PRO A 414 -27.67 -14.60 3.20
N ALA A 415 -28.88 -14.05 3.16
CA ALA A 415 -29.74 -14.12 1.98
C ALA A 415 -29.12 -13.32 0.82
N ILE A 416 -28.82 -14.02 -0.28
CA ILE A 416 -28.32 -13.43 -1.52
C ILE A 416 -29.41 -12.53 -2.11
N ALA A 417 -29.11 -11.25 -2.28
CA ALA A 417 -30.05 -10.33 -2.92
C ALA A 417 -30.22 -10.69 -4.41
N GLU A 418 -31.36 -10.36 -5.03
CA GLU A 418 -31.59 -10.64 -6.46
C GLU A 418 -30.47 -10.07 -7.35
N ALA A 419 -29.93 -8.90 -7.00
CA ALA A 419 -28.83 -8.23 -7.68
C ALA A 419 -27.49 -9.00 -7.62
N GLU A 420 -27.33 -9.91 -6.66
CA GLU A 420 -26.10 -10.67 -6.44
C GLU A 420 -26.07 -12.01 -7.18
N LYS A 421 -27.20 -12.46 -7.75
CA LYS A 421 -27.27 -13.76 -8.46
C LYS A 421 -26.29 -13.86 -9.62
N LYS A 422 -26.15 -12.80 -10.44
CA LYS A 422 -25.22 -12.81 -11.58
C LYS A 422 -23.75 -12.89 -11.11
N PRO A 423 -23.27 -12.05 -10.17
CA PRO A 423 -21.96 -12.23 -9.57
C PRO A 423 -21.72 -13.62 -9.00
N VAL A 424 -22.71 -14.21 -8.32
CA VAL A 424 -22.62 -15.58 -7.78
C VAL A 424 -22.39 -16.60 -8.90
N THR A 425 -23.18 -16.56 -9.98
CA THR A 425 -22.97 -17.47 -11.13
C THR A 425 -21.60 -17.29 -11.80
N LEU A 426 -21.10 -16.05 -11.89
CA LEU A 426 -19.75 -15.80 -12.41
C LEU A 426 -18.66 -16.36 -11.48
N ARG A 427 -18.85 -16.26 -10.17
CA ARG A 427 -17.95 -16.83 -9.16
C ARG A 427 -17.96 -18.35 -9.20
N GLU A 428 -19.12 -18.97 -9.33
CA GLU A 428 -19.24 -20.43 -9.54
C GLU A 428 -18.48 -20.89 -10.79
N LEU A 429 -18.58 -20.15 -11.89
CA LEU A 429 -17.79 -20.43 -13.10
C LEU A 429 -16.29 -20.27 -12.83
N ARG A 430 -15.85 -19.21 -12.13
CA ARG A 430 -14.45 -19.05 -11.73
C ARG A 430 -13.98 -20.24 -10.90
N HIS A 431 -14.70 -20.60 -9.83
CA HIS A 431 -14.36 -21.75 -8.97
C HIS A 431 -14.31 -23.07 -9.74
N ALA A 432 -15.22 -23.28 -10.69
CA ALA A 432 -15.20 -24.47 -11.55
C ALA A 432 -13.92 -24.57 -12.36
N ILE A 433 -13.37 -23.44 -12.85
CA ILE A 433 -12.08 -23.39 -13.55
C ILE A 433 -10.93 -23.55 -12.56
N GLU A 434 -10.96 -22.87 -11.41
CA GLU A 434 -9.93 -22.96 -10.36
C GLU A 434 -9.79 -24.37 -9.79
N ALA A 435 -10.87 -25.14 -9.69
CA ALA A 435 -10.86 -26.54 -9.29
C ALA A 435 -10.00 -27.38 -10.25
N THR A 436 -9.82 -26.95 -11.50
CA THR A 436 -8.94 -27.61 -12.46
C THR A 436 -7.46 -27.29 -12.26
N HIS A 437 -7.09 -26.33 -11.40
CA HIS A 437 -5.68 -26.02 -11.13
C HIS A 437 -4.99 -27.18 -10.39
N ALA A 438 -5.73 -27.96 -9.60
CA ALA A 438 -5.20 -29.17 -8.97
C ALA A 438 -4.99 -30.29 -10.03
N LEU A 439 -3.82 -30.93 -10.02
CA LEU A 439 -3.50 -32.03 -10.93
C LEU A 439 -3.80 -33.41 -10.31
N PRO A 440 -4.27 -34.40 -11.12
CA PRO A 440 -4.70 -34.28 -12.51
C PRO A 440 -6.18 -33.86 -12.64
N ALA A 441 -6.51 -32.90 -13.52
CA ALA A 441 -7.91 -32.54 -13.83
C ALA A 441 -8.25 -32.76 -15.31
N LYS A 442 -9.25 -33.62 -15.56
CA LYS A 442 -9.77 -33.98 -16.89
C LYS A 442 -10.70 -32.87 -17.41
N GLY A 443 -10.63 -32.55 -18.71
CA GLY A 443 -11.49 -31.53 -19.34
C GLY A 443 -11.09 -30.07 -19.08
N ALA A 444 -10.07 -29.85 -18.25
CA ALA A 444 -9.57 -28.53 -17.87
C ALA A 444 -9.22 -27.62 -19.07
N MET A 445 -8.64 -28.18 -20.13
CA MET A 445 -8.13 -27.40 -21.25
C MET A 445 -9.24 -26.78 -22.11
N ASP A 446 -10.30 -27.54 -22.41
CA ASP A 446 -11.38 -27.03 -23.27
C ASP A 446 -12.16 -25.94 -22.54
N GLN A 447 -12.38 -26.12 -21.24
CA GLN A 447 -13.01 -25.10 -20.39
C GLN A 447 -12.15 -23.84 -20.29
N ALA A 448 -10.82 -23.98 -20.12
CA ALA A 448 -9.91 -22.86 -20.06
C ALA A 448 -9.88 -22.07 -21.39
N ILE A 449 -9.67 -22.74 -22.52
CA ILE A 449 -9.62 -22.08 -23.84
C ILE A 449 -10.93 -21.35 -24.16
N ALA A 450 -12.08 -21.96 -23.84
CA ALA A 450 -13.39 -21.33 -24.04
C ALA A 450 -13.60 -20.04 -23.24
N ASN A 451 -12.84 -19.82 -22.16
CA ASN A 451 -12.99 -18.69 -21.25
C ASN A 451 -11.84 -17.66 -21.35
N LEU A 452 -10.88 -17.83 -22.26
CA LEU A 452 -9.80 -16.85 -22.48
C LEU A 452 -10.31 -15.49 -23.00
N SER A 453 -11.43 -15.42 -23.70
CA SER A 453 -12.02 -14.14 -24.17
C SER A 453 -13.08 -13.56 -23.23
N HIS A 454 -13.40 -14.25 -22.13
CA HIS A 454 -14.53 -13.92 -21.26
C HIS A 454 -14.50 -12.44 -20.80
N PRO A 455 -15.63 -11.71 -20.71
CA PRO A 455 -15.64 -10.29 -20.33
C PRO A 455 -15.09 -10.05 -18.90
N ASP A 456 -15.36 -10.96 -17.98
CA ASP A 456 -14.81 -10.96 -16.61
C ASP A 456 -13.31 -11.25 -16.60
N ARG A 457 -12.53 -10.36 -15.95
CA ARG A 457 -11.08 -10.45 -15.91
C ARG A 457 -10.55 -11.60 -15.07
N ALA A 458 -11.19 -11.91 -13.94
CA ALA A 458 -10.74 -12.97 -13.05
C ALA A 458 -10.99 -14.35 -13.68
N ILE A 459 -12.10 -14.53 -14.40
CA ILE A 459 -12.33 -15.74 -15.20
C ILE A 459 -11.23 -15.93 -16.26
N ARG A 460 -10.86 -14.86 -16.99
CA ARG A 460 -9.74 -14.94 -17.95
C ARG A 460 -8.41 -15.30 -17.28
N PHE A 461 -8.14 -14.70 -16.13
CA PHE A 461 -6.91 -14.92 -15.37
C PHE A 461 -6.78 -16.39 -14.96
N VAL A 462 -7.79 -16.95 -14.29
CA VAL A 462 -7.77 -18.36 -13.87
C VAL A 462 -7.78 -19.31 -15.07
N SER A 463 -8.42 -18.94 -16.18
CA SER A 463 -8.38 -19.73 -17.41
C SER A 463 -6.97 -19.82 -17.98
N ARG A 464 -6.20 -18.71 -17.99
CA ARG A 464 -4.79 -18.73 -18.39
C ARG A 464 -3.97 -19.63 -17.47
N ILE A 465 -4.15 -19.49 -16.15
CA ILE A 465 -3.44 -20.32 -15.17
C ILE A 465 -3.75 -21.81 -15.36
N ALA A 466 -5.00 -22.18 -15.63
CA ALA A 466 -5.38 -23.56 -15.91
C ALA A 466 -4.62 -24.16 -17.11
N LEU A 467 -4.26 -23.35 -18.12
CA LEU A 467 -3.40 -23.76 -19.24
C LEU A 467 -1.93 -23.86 -18.82
N GLU A 468 -1.41 -22.85 -18.13
CA GLU A 468 -0.02 -22.79 -17.66
C GLU A 468 0.34 -23.95 -16.70
N LEU A 469 -0.65 -24.50 -15.99
CA LEU A 469 -0.49 -25.71 -15.15
C LEU A 469 -0.54 -27.02 -15.96
N ARG A 470 -0.48 -26.97 -17.29
CA ARG A 470 -0.42 -28.13 -18.20
C ARG A 470 0.80 -28.04 -19.11
N GLY A 471 1.25 -29.19 -19.59
CA GLY A 471 2.32 -29.24 -20.59
C GLY A 471 1.96 -28.40 -21.82
N ILE A 472 2.88 -27.55 -22.26
CA ILE A 472 2.60 -26.58 -23.32
C ILE A 472 2.18 -27.22 -24.65
N ASP A 473 2.71 -28.41 -24.98
CA ASP A 473 2.49 -29.08 -26.26
C ASP A 473 1.03 -29.45 -26.53
N VAL A 474 0.19 -29.57 -25.49
CA VAL A 474 -1.22 -29.96 -25.67
C VAL A 474 -2.16 -28.79 -25.97
N TRP A 475 -1.71 -27.54 -25.80
CA TRP A 475 -2.54 -26.34 -25.98
C TRP A 475 -1.91 -25.24 -26.83
N ARG A 476 -0.59 -25.25 -27.07
CA ARG A 476 0.15 -24.22 -27.84
C ARG A 476 -0.53 -23.87 -29.17
N ASP A 477 -0.66 -24.83 -30.07
CA ASP A 477 -1.20 -24.57 -31.42
C ASP A 477 -2.67 -24.14 -31.36
N ARG A 478 -3.42 -24.63 -30.36
CA ARG A 478 -4.84 -24.29 -30.18
C ARG A 478 -5.02 -22.82 -29.80
N VAL A 479 -4.17 -22.29 -28.92
CA VAL A 479 -4.30 -20.90 -28.47
C VAL A 479 -3.74 -19.90 -29.48
N LEU A 480 -2.70 -20.29 -30.23
CA LEU A 480 -2.14 -19.46 -31.30
C LEU A 480 -3.10 -19.30 -32.49
N ALA A 481 -4.00 -20.28 -32.71
CA ALA A 481 -4.99 -20.27 -33.79
C ALA A 481 -6.35 -19.63 -33.43
N LEU A 482 -6.51 -19.03 -32.24
CA LEU A 482 -7.79 -18.46 -31.81
C LEU A 482 -8.14 -17.18 -32.57
N ASP A 483 -9.36 -17.02 -33.07
CA ASP A 483 -9.76 -15.81 -33.82
C ASP A 483 -10.00 -14.58 -32.95
N ASP A 484 -10.44 -14.76 -31.70
CA ASP A 484 -10.70 -13.65 -30.78
C ASP A 484 -9.38 -13.02 -30.31
N PRO A 485 -9.16 -11.70 -30.53
CA PRO A 485 -7.87 -11.07 -30.25
C PRO A 485 -7.52 -11.10 -28.76
N LYS A 486 -8.51 -10.99 -27.85
CA LYS A 486 -8.26 -11.04 -26.41
C LYS A 486 -7.80 -12.43 -25.98
N ALA A 487 -8.47 -13.47 -26.48
CA ALA A 487 -8.09 -14.85 -26.20
C ALA A 487 -6.73 -15.20 -26.80
N ARG A 488 -6.45 -14.76 -28.03
CA ARG A 488 -5.16 -14.97 -28.69
C ARG A 488 -4.02 -14.28 -27.94
N ILE A 489 -4.19 -13.02 -27.52
CA ILE A 489 -3.20 -12.28 -26.71
C ILE A 489 -2.88 -13.04 -25.42
N LEU A 490 -3.91 -13.44 -24.65
CA LEU A 490 -3.70 -14.19 -23.40
C LEU A 490 -3.10 -15.58 -23.63
N GLY A 491 -3.47 -16.23 -24.74
CA GLY A 491 -2.85 -17.47 -25.21
C GLY A 491 -1.36 -17.31 -25.46
N VAL A 492 -0.96 -16.27 -26.19
CA VAL A 492 0.46 -15.96 -26.45
C VAL A 492 1.20 -15.60 -25.16
N VAL A 493 0.57 -14.89 -24.22
CA VAL A 493 1.16 -14.66 -22.87
C VAL A 493 1.49 -15.99 -22.19
N ALA A 494 0.57 -16.96 -22.22
CA ALA A 494 0.82 -18.29 -21.66
C ALA A 494 1.94 -19.03 -22.42
N VAL A 495 1.93 -19.02 -23.76
CA VAL A 495 2.99 -19.63 -24.58
C VAL A 495 4.34 -19.01 -24.26
N ALA A 496 4.45 -17.69 -24.21
CA ALA A 496 5.71 -16.99 -23.95
C ALA A 496 6.28 -17.31 -22.56
N ARG A 497 5.43 -17.59 -21.56
CA ARG A 497 5.88 -17.93 -20.20
C ARG A 497 6.42 -19.36 -20.06
N HIS A 498 5.97 -20.28 -20.91
CA HIS A 498 6.29 -21.72 -20.84
C HIS A 498 7.07 -22.28 -22.03
N GLY A 499 7.12 -21.54 -23.12
CA GLY A 499 7.72 -21.95 -24.37
C GLY A 499 9.23 -21.81 -24.38
N SER A 500 9.78 -21.98 -25.58
CA SER A 500 11.20 -21.82 -25.88
C SER A 500 11.39 -20.93 -27.09
N ASP A 501 12.64 -20.59 -27.41
CA ASP A 501 12.99 -19.82 -28.61
C ASP A 501 12.38 -20.36 -29.92
N ALA A 502 12.07 -21.67 -29.98
CA ALA A 502 11.40 -22.30 -31.13
C ALA A 502 9.95 -21.81 -31.34
N ASP A 503 9.29 -21.29 -30.31
CA ASP A 503 7.90 -20.82 -30.34
C ASP A 503 7.78 -19.33 -30.71
N ARG A 504 8.90 -18.61 -30.81
CA ARG A 504 8.90 -17.17 -31.08
C ARG A 504 8.19 -16.83 -32.39
N ALA A 505 8.57 -17.50 -33.47
CA ALA A 505 8.06 -17.18 -34.81
C ALA A 505 6.54 -17.37 -34.91
N SER A 506 6.00 -18.43 -34.31
CA SER A 506 4.56 -18.69 -34.30
C SER A 506 3.80 -17.73 -33.39
N CYS A 507 4.38 -17.33 -32.25
CA CYS A 507 3.81 -16.28 -31.40
C CYS A 507 3.74 -14.93 -32.12
N LEU A 508 4.82 -14.51 -32.77
CA LEU A 508 4.86 -13.25 -33.52
C LEU A 508 3.88 -13.27 -34.70
N ALA A 509 3.80 -14.38 -35.43
CA ALA A 509 2.81 -14.54 -36.49
C ALA A 509 1.37 -14.37 -35.96
N ALA A 510 1.05 -15.02 -34.83
CA ALA A 510 -0.27 -14.92 -34.21
C ALA A 510 -0.61 -13.50 -33.76
N LEU A 511 0.33 -12.78 -33.15
CA LEU A 511 0.13 -11.40 -32.69
C LEU A 511 0.02 -10.40 -33.86
N ASN A 512 0.84 -10.56 -34.90
CA ASN A 512 0.87 -9.64 -36.06
C ASN A 512 -0.42 -9.66 -36.90
N GLU A 513 -1.25 -10.69 -36.75
CA GLU A 513 -2.57 -10.76 -37.39
C GLU A 513 -3.64 -9.90 -36.68
N ILE A 514 -3.38 -9.42 -35.47
CA ILE A 514 -4.35 -8.65 -34.69
C ILE A 514 -4.40 -7.20 -35.18
N ASP A 515 -5.60 -6.75 -35.55
CA ASP A 515 -5.84 -5.36 -35.96
C ASP A 515 -5.76 -4.39 -34.78
N TRP A 516 -4.66 -3.64 -34.68
CA TRP A 516 -4.42 -2.60 -33.68
C TRP A 516 -5.54 -1.54 -33.61
N GLY A 517 -6.07 -1.13 -34.77
CA GLY A 517 -7.08 -0.08 -34.88
C GLY A 517 -8.40 -0.46 -34.22
N ALA A 518 -8.71 -1.77 -34.20
CA ALA A 518 -9.92 -2.33 -33.58
C ALA A 518 -9.79 -2.53 -32.05
N LEU A 519 -8.59 -2.43 -31.47
CA LEU A 519 -8.36 -2.69 -30.05
C LEU A 519 -8.68 -1.48 -29.17
N SER A 520 -9.35 -1.76 -28.03
CA SER A 520 -9.43 -0.80 -26.92
C SER A 520 -8.02 -0.51 -26.34
N PRO A 521 -7.81 0.65 -25.67
CA PRO A 521 -6.53 0.95 -25.03
C PRO A 521 -6.00 -0.15 -24.09
N ALA A 522 -6.88 -0.77 -23.30
CA ALA A 522 -6.49 -1.87 -22.41
C ALA A 522 -5.96 -3.09 -23.19
N LEU A 523 -6.62 -3.48 -24.29
CA LEU A 523 -6.16 -4.58 -25.14
C LEU A 523 -4.87 -4.24 -25.91
N ARG A 524 -4.63 -2.95 -26.21
CA ARG A 524 -3.35 -2.51 -26.78
C ARG A 524 -2.21 -2.71 -25.79
N THR A 525 -2.42 -2.36 -24.52
CA THR A 525 -1.46 -2.66 -23.44
C THR A 525 -1.25 -4.17 -23.28
N ASP A 526 -2.32 -4.98 -23.32
CA ASP A 526 -2.19 -6.44 -23.24
C ASP A 526 -1.40 -7.03 -24.43
N LEU A 527 -1.65 -6.52 -25.64
CA LEU A 527 -0.91 -6.90 -26.85
C LEU A 527 0.58 -6.55 -26.74
N LEU A 528 0.91 -5.33 -26.32
CA LEU A 528 2.29 -4.90 -26.10
C LEU A 528 2.97 -5.75 -25.02
N ARG A 529 2.25 -6.11 -23.95
CA ARG A 529 2.77 -7.03 -22.92
C ARG A 529 3.01 -8.43 -23.48
N ALA A 530 2.14 -8.94 -24.35
CA ALA A 530 2.35 -10.24 -25.01
C ALA A 530 3.60 -10.24 -25.89
N TYR A 531 3.79 -9.19 -26.71
CA TYR A 531 5.05 -9.00 -27.42
C TYR A 531 6.23 -8.95 -26.43
N SER A 532 6.10 -8.27 -25.27
CA SER A 532 7.20 -8.12 -24.28
C SER A 532 7.65 -9.46 -23.77
N LEU A 533 6.72 -10.32 -23.42
CA LEU A 533 7.04 -11.65 -22.95
C LEU A 533 7.67 -12.51 -24.05
N VAL A 534 7.20 -12.40 -25.30
CA VAL A 534 7.83 -13.08 -26.45
C VAL A 534 9.30 -12.66 -26.60
N ALA A 535 9.58 -11.35 -26.57
CA ALA A 535 10.95 -10.84 -26.67
C ALA A 535 11.82 -11.27 -25.48
N ILE A 536 11.30 -11.16 -24.26
CA ILE A 536 12.07 -11.42 -23.03
C ILE A 536 12.36 -12.92 -22.87
N ARG A 537 11.38 -13.79 -23.15
CA ARG A 537 11.44 -15.20 -22.79
C ARG A 537 11.75 -16.14 -23.95
N LEU A 538 11.54 -15.72 -25.21
CA LEU A 538 11.74 -16.56 -26.40
C LEU A 538 12.93 -16.09 -27.26
N GLY A 539 13.98 -15.59 -26.61
CA GLY A 539 15.28 -15.35 -27.24
C GLY A 539 15.42 -14.04 -28.03
N GLY A 540 14.67 -12.99 -27.69
CA GLY A 540 14.75 -11.66 -28.30
C GLY A 540 14.07 -11.55 -29.68
N ILE A 541 14.01 -10.34 -30.23
CA ILE A 541 13.44 -10.05 -31.56
C ILE A 541 14.56 -9.75 -32.55
N THR A 542 14.57 -10.42 -33.71
CA THR A 542 15.54 -10.16 -34.78
C THR A 542 15.16 -8.92 -35.61
N PRO A 543 16.08 -8.26 -36.32
CA PRO A 543 15.76 -7.11 -37.17
C PRO A 543 14.69 -7.39 -38.24
N ALA A 544 14.66 -8.61 -38.79
CA ALA A 544 13.65 -9.01 -39.77
C ALA A 544 12.25 -9.15 -39.15
N GLU A 545 12.18 -9.62 -37.91
CA GLU A 545 10.94 -9.71 -37.12
C GLU A 545 10.50 -8.35 -36.59
N ALA A 546 11.44 -7.44 -36.32
CA ALA A 546 11.18 -6.09 -35.83
C ALA A 546 10.47 -5.21 -36.89
N ALA A 547 10.88 -5.31 -38.16
CA ALA A 547 10.37 -4.47 -39.25
C ALA A 547 8.82 -4.41 -39.35
N PRO A 548 8.06 -5.53 -39.38
CA PRO A 548 6.59 -5.47 -39.41
C PRO A 548 5.97 -4.89 -38.13
N ILE A 549 6.60 -5.11 -36.97
CA ILE A 549 6.12 -4.58 -35.69
C ILE A 549 6.30 -3.05 -35.68
N ILE A 550 7.47 -2.55 -36.08
CA ILE A 550 7.76 -1.10 -36.22
C ILE A 550 6.78 -0.47 -37.22
N ALA A 551 6.53 -1.11 -38.37
CA ALA A 551 5.60 -0.58 -39.37
C ALA A 551 4.18 -0.37 -38.82
N THR A 552 3.77 -1.18 -37.83
CA THR A 552 2.46 -1.07 -37.18
C THR A 552 2.48 -0.05 -36.04
N LEU A 553 3.46 -0.13 -35.14
CA LEU A 553 3.45 0.59 -33.87
C LEU A 553 4.08 1.99 -33.95
N ASN A 554 5.00 2.24 -34.90
CA ASN A 554 5.78 3.47 -34.89
C ASN A 554 4.92 4.71 -35.13
N GLY A 555 3.88 4.62 -35.95
CA GLY A 555 2.95 5.73 -36.21
C GLY A 555 1.96 6.00 -35.05
N GLU A 556 1.86 5.08 -34.09
CA GLU A 556 0.87 5.11 -33.02
C GLU A 556 1.36 5.83 -31.75
N PHE A 557 2.64 6.20 -31.69
CA PHE A 557 3.22 6.94 -30.56
C PHE A 557 3.37 8.45 -30.90
N PRO A 558 3.02 9.38 -30.01
CA PRO A 558 2.10 9.18 -28.89
C PRO A 558 0.67 8.92 -29.40
N SER A 559 -0.04 8.05 -28.69
CA SER A 559 -1.44 7.70 -28.95
C SER A 559 -2.42 8.62 -28.22
N GLY A 560 -1.92 9.46 -27.31
CA GLY A 560 -2.73 10.29 -26.41
C GLY A 560 -3.26 9.52 -25.19
N ASN A 561 -2.88 8.25 -25.04
CA ASN A 561 -3.16 7.46 -23.84
C ASN A 561 -1.85 7.12 -23.14
N HIS A 562 -1.61 7.74 -21.98
CA HIS A 562 -0.35 7.58 -21.24
C HIS A 562 0.05 6.13 -20.94
N GLN A 563 -0.92 5.26 -20.67
CA GLN A 563 -0.63 3.86 -20.35
C GLN A 563 -0.17 3.09 -21.59
N VAL A 564 -0.82 3.32 -22.74
CA VAL A 564 -0.39 2.76 -24.02
C VAL A 564 0.96 3.35 -24.42
N ASP A 565 1.15 4.66 -24.23
CA ASP A 565 2.35 5.39 -24.64
C ASP A 565 3.60 4.97 -23.85
N ARG A 566 3.46 4.62 -22.57
CA ARG A 566 4.56 4.04 -21.78
C ARG A 566 5.03 2.71 -22.33
N GLU A 567 4.11 1.84 -22.76
CA GLU A 567 4.45 0.55 -23.35
C GLU A 567 4.99 0.71 -24.77
N LEU A 568 4.39 1.59 -25.59
CA LEU A 568 4.87 1.90 -26.93
C LEU A 568 6.29 2.48 -26.90
N ALA A 569 6.59 3.41 -25.98
CA ALA A 569 7.93 3.98 -25.87
C ALA A 569 8.97 2.90 -25.55
N GLN A 570 8.67 2.00 -24.60
CA GLN A 570 9.58 0.88 -24.29
C GLN A 570 9.81 -0.02 -25.50
N TRP A 571 8.74 -0.32 -26.24
CA TRP A 571 8.80 -1.16 -27.43
C TRP A 571 9.58 -0.55 -28.58
N LEU A 572 9.28 0.70 -28.91
CA LEU A 572 9.92 1.41 -30.01
C LEU A 572 11.39 1.70 -29.69
N VAL A 573 11.74 1.90 -28.43
CA VAL A 573 13.15 1.97 -27.99
C VAL A 573 13.83 0.59 -28.08
N TYR A 574 13.18 -0.47 -27.61
CA TYR A 574 13.73 -1.83 -27.70
C TYR A 574 14.00 -2.28 -29.14
N LEU A 575 13.13 -1.87 -30.07
CA LEU A 575 13.22 -2.20 -31.50
C LEU A 575 14.10 -1.23 -32.31
N ASP A 576 14.67 -0.21 -31.67
CA ASP A 576 15.44 0.86 -32.35
C ASP A 576 14.65 1.52 -33.50
N ALA A 577 13.41 1.92 -33.21
CA ALA A 577 12.53 2.51 -34.21
C ALA A 577 13.04 3.90 -34.66
N PRO A 578 12.85 4.28 -35.93
CA PRO A 578 13.32 5.57 -36.44
C PRO A 578 12.80 6.76 -35.62
N GLU A 579 13.71 7.68 -35.30
CA GLU A 579 13.45 8.94 -34.59
C GLU A 579 12.85 8.79 -33.17
N ILE A 580 12.85 7.57 -32.61
CA ILE A 580 12.16 7.31 -31.33
C ILE A 580 12.77 8.10 -30.17
N VAL A 581 14.09 8.26 -30.11
CA VAL A 581 14.77 8.98 -29.03
C VAL A 581 14.26 10.42 -28.94
N GLY A 582 14.21 11.13 -30.07
CA GLY A 582 13.73 12.51 -30.11
C GLY A 582 12.27 12.64 -29.70
N ARG A 583 11.42 11.67 -30.07
CA ARG A 583 9.99 11.63 -29.72
C ARG A 583 9.79 11.31 -28.24
N VAL A 584 10.52 10.36 -27.67
CA VAL A 584 10.44 10.05 -26.24
C VAL A 584 10.99 11.20 -25.40
N VAL A 585 12.05 11.90 -25.82
CA VAL A 585 12.50 13.13 -25.15
C VAL A 585 11.44 14.22 -25.22
N HIS A 586 10.77 14.39 -26.37
CA HIS A 586 9.65 15.33 -26.48
C HIS A 586 8.51 14.97 -25.53
N GLU A 587 8.07 13.71 -25.52
CA GLU A 587 7.03 13.24 -24.60
C GLU A 587 7.49 13.34 -23.14
N MET A 588 8.77 13.17 -22.83
CA MET A 588 9.30 13.35 -21.47
C MET A 588 9.17 14.81 -21.01
N GLU A 589 9.43 15.80 -21.86
CA GLU A 589 9.31 17.21 -21.48
C GLU A 589 7.85 17.70 -21.53
N ALA A 590 7.11 17.27 -22.55
CA ALA A 590 5.72 17.63 -22.75
C ALA A 590 4.82 16.91 -21.76
N SER A 591 5.23 15.72 -21.27
CA SER A 591 4.37 14.93 -20.40
C SER A 591 4.14 15.73 -19.14
N PRO A 592 2.88 15.99 -18.84
CA PRO A 592 2.58 16.78 -17.68
C PRO A 592 2.74 15.91 -16.40
N SER A 593 2.75 14.57 -16.49
CA SER A 593 2.92 13.64 -15.35
C SER A 593 4.37 13.40 -14.98
N GLN A 594 4.76 13.72 -13.75
CA GLN A 594 6.09 13.36 -13.25
C GLN A 594 6.38 11.86 -13.39
N GLU A 595 5.41 10.99 -13.06
CA GLU A 595 5.59 9.55 -13.23
C GLU A 595 5.83 9.19 -14.71
N ASN A 596 5.10 9.78 -15.67
CA ASN A 596 5.41 9.57 -17.09
C ASN A 596 6.80 10.08 -17.46
N GLN A 597 7.19 11.28 -17.02
CA GLN A 597 8.53 11.83 -17.30
C GLN A 597 9.62 10.88 -16.79
N ILE A 598 9.50 10.41 -15.55
CA ILE A 598 10.41 9.43 -14.95
C ILE A 598 10.40 8.12 -15.74
N GLN A 599 9.22 7.66 -16.19
CA GLN A 599 9.13 6.44 -17.00
C GLN A 599 9.80 6.59 -18.36
N TYR A 600 9.66 7.74 -19.04
CA TYR A 600 10.36 8.01 -20.30
C TYR A 600 11.86 8.16 -20.09
N ALA A 601 12.28 8.81 -19.01
CA ALA A 601 13.69 8.89 -18.67
C ALA A 601 14.29 7.51 -18.38
N MET A 602 13.58 6.71 -17.60
CA MET A 602 13.91 5.32 -17.33
C MET A 602 13.97 4.49 -18.63
N THR A 603 13.08 4.75 -19.58
CA THR A 603 13.05 4.08 -20.90
C THR A 603 14.30 4.40 -21.72
N LEU A 604 14.78 5.65 -21.69
CA LEU A 604 15.94 6.11 -22.46
C LEU A 604 17.30 5.80 -21.82
N ARG A 605 17.34 5.38 -20.55
CA ARG A 605 18.57 5.30 -19.75
C ARG A 605 19.68 4.40 -20.29
N SER A 606 19.38 3.49 -21.21
CA SER A 606 20.35 2.53 -21.77
C SER A 606 20.46 2.63 -23.28
N VAL A 607 19.94 3.71 -23.87
CA VAL A 607 19.95 3.93 -25.32
C VAL A 607 21.30 4.52 -25.75
N GLU A 608 21.97 3.87 -26.69
CA GLU A 608 23.29 4.28 -27.19
C GLU A 608 23.22 5.09 -28.50
N GLU A 609 22.23 4.81 -29.35
CA GLU A 609 22.08 5.41 -30.68
C GLU A 609 20.91 6.42 -30.75
N GLY A 610 20.79 7.15 -31.86
CA GLY A 610 19.68 8.11 -32.07
C GLY A 610 19.79 9.45 -31.34
N TRP A 611 20.88 9.68 -30.59
CA TRP A 611 21.12 10.94 -29.87
C TRP A 611 21.75 12.03 -30.74
N THR A 612 21.30 13.26 -30.54
CA THR A 612 21.98 14.48 -31.01
C THR A 612 22.48 15.28 -29.80
N ALA A 613 23.38 16.24 -30.02
CA ALA A 613 23.85 17.13 -28.95
C ALA A 613 22.70 17.91 -28.29
N ASP A 614 21.66 18.28 -29.05
CA ASP A 614 20.46 18.94 -28.53
C ASP A 614 19.61 18.00 -27.67
N LEU A 615 19.38 16.77 -28.13
CA LEU A 615 18.61 15.78 -27.38
C LEU A 615 19.30 15.42 -26.05
N TYR A 616 20.63 15.26 -26.06
CA TYR A 616 21.36 15.06 -24.82
C TYR A 616 21.23 16.23 -23.86
N ARG A 617 21.34 17.47 -24.36
CA ARG A 617 21.17 18.67 -23.53
C ARG A 617 19.79 18.70 -22.87
N ARG A 618 18.73 18.48 -23.65
CA ARG A 618 17.33 18.44 -23.18
C ARG A 618 17.11 17.35 -22.13
N TYR A 619 17.54 16.14 -22.45
CA TYR A 619 17.43 14.98 -21.55
C TYR A 619 18.15 15.20 -20.22
N PHE A 620 19.40 15.68 -20.24
CA PHE A 620 20.16 15.90 -19.02
C PHE A 620 19.75 17.17 -18.25
N ALA A 621 19.19 18.19 -18.92
CA ALA A 621 18.64 19.38 -18.27
C ALA A 621 17.42 19.04 -17.41
N TRP A 622 16.57 18.13 -17.88
CA TRP A 622 15.40 17.65 -17.12
C TRP A 622 15.77 17.09 -15.73
N PHE A 623 16.94 16.45 -15.57
CA PHE A 623 17.40 15.99 -14.26
C PHE A 623 17.71 17.13 -13.29
N GLY A 624 17.96 18.35 -13.77
CA GLY A 624 18.01 19.56 -12.94
C GLY A 624 16.62 19.99 -12.50
N ASP A 625 15.66 20.01 -13.44
CA ASP A 625 14.28 20.45 -13.18
C ASP A 625 13.57 19.55 -12.17
N ILE A 626 13.68 18.23 -12.33
CA ILE A 626 13.01 17.24 -11.48
C ILE A 626 13.54 17.20 -10.04
N GLN A 627 14.70 17.82 -9.75
CA GLN A 627 15.21 17.91 -8.36
C GLN A 627 14.36 18.80 -7.46
N SER A 628 13.57 19.71 -8.06
CA SER A 628 12.59 20.50 -7.33
C SER A 628 11.40 19.65 -6.86
N ALA A 629 11.14 18.52 -7.51
CA ALA A 629 10.09 17.60 -7.11
C ALA A 629 10.37 16.97 -5.74
N ARG A 630 9.30 16.49 -5.12
CA ARG A 630 9.33 15.81 -3.82
C ARG A 630 8.68 14.43 -3.98
N GLY A 631 9.21 13.45 -3.28
CA GLY A 631 8.72 12.08 -3.27
C GLY A 631 9.17 11.36 -2.01
N GLY A 632 8.98 10.03 -2.01
CA GLY A 632 9.41 9.18 -0.91
C GLY A 632 10.93 9.14 -0.73
N ALA A 633 11.38 8.49 0.34
CA ALA A 633 12.79 8.48 0.74
C ALA A 633 13.77 7.94 -0.33
N SER A 634 13.33 7.08 -1.26
CA SER A 634 14.13 6.53 -2.36
C SER A 634 14.03 7.37 -3.65
N PHE A 635 13.09 8.32 -3.73
CA PHE A 635 12.79 9.11 -4.93
C PHE A 635 14.03 9.73 -5.58
N GLY A 636 14.76 10.59 -4.85
CA GLY A 636 15.93 11.29 -5.38
C GLY A 636 17.04 10.32 -5.82
N GLY A 637 17.20 9.21 -5.10
CA GLY A 637 18.16 8.17 -5.46
C GLY A 637 17.79 7.46 -6.76
N PHE A 638 16.50 7.24 -7.06
CA PHE A 638 16.10 6.70 -8.37
C PHE A 638 16.43 7.65 -9.51
N ILE A 639 16.19 8.94 -9.33
CA ILE A 639 16.53 9.97 -10.33
C ILE A 639 18.04 9.97 -10.58
N ASP A 640 18.86 9.97 -9.52
CA ASP A 640 20.31 9.90 -9.64
C ASP A 640 20.77 8.60 -10.32
N ASN A 641 20.15 7.46 -9.97
CA ASN A 641 20.45 6.17 -10.59
C ASN A 641 20.15 6.18 -12.10
N ILE A 642 18.98 6.68 -12.53
CA ILE A 642 18.62 6.78 -13.95
C ILE A 642 19.61 7.68 -14.69
N LYS A 643 19.97 8.84 -14.10
CA LYS A 643 20.98 9.75 -14.67
C LYS A 643 22.32 9.04 -14.86
N ASN A 644 22.78 8.34 -13.82
CA ASN A 644 24.07 7.65 -13.84
C ASN A 644 24.08 6.52 -14.88
N ALA A 645 23.02 5.72 -14.95
CA ALA A 645 22.88 4.68 -15.98
C ALA A 645 22.97 5.28 -17.39
N ALA A 646 22.28 6.40 -17.64
CA ALA A 646 22.39 7.09 -18.94
C ALA A 646 23.82 7.58 -19.21
N LEU A 647 24.49 8.16 -18.20
CA LEU A 647 25.87 8.66 -18.34
C LEU A 647 26.89 7.56 -18.65
N GLU A 648 26.63 6.30 -18.33
CA GLU A 648 27.52 5.17 -18.69
C GLU A 648 27.60 4.98 -20.21
N HIS A 649 26.56 5.35 -20.95
CA HIS A 649 26.49 5.24 -22.42
C HIS A 649 26.89 6.53 -23.16
N VAL A 650 27.23 7.61 -22.44
CA VAL A 650 27.66 8.88 -23.05
C VAL A 650 29.17 8.94 -23.15
N SER A 651 29.71 9.29 -24.33
CA SER A 651 31.16 9.46 -24.51
C SER A 651 31.72 10.59 -23.64
N GLU A 652 32.97 10.47 -23.20
CA GLU A 652 33.65 11.50 -22.39
C GLU A 652 33.71 12.86 -23.09
N GLU A 653 33.81 12.89 -24.42
CA GLU A 653 33.79 14.14 -25.19
C GLU A 653 32.41 14.82 -25.13
N THR A 654 31.34 14.03 -25.25
CA THR A 654 29.97 14.55 -25.12
C THR A 654 29.69 15.01 -23.69
N LYS A 655 30.17 14.29 -22.66
CA LYS A 655 30.08 14.73 -21.26
C LYS A 655 30.73 16.10 -21.03
N LYS A 656 31.90 16.35 -21.64
CA LYS A 656 32.55 17.67 -21.58
C LYS A 656 31.71 18.77 -22.23
N GLN A 657 31.09 18.49 -23.38
CA GLN A 657 30.20 19.44 -24.06
C GLN A 657 28.93 19.73 -23.25
N LEU A 658 28.48 18.76 -22.47
CA LEU A 658 27.33 18.87 -21.57
C LEU A 658 27.72 19.35 -20.16
N ALA A 659 28.99 19.71 -19.91
CA ALA A 659 29.46 20.00 -18.56
C ALA A 659 28.57 21.02 -17.84
N GLU A 660 28.19 22.11 -18.50
CA GLU A 660 27.28 23.13 -17.94
C GLU A 660 25.93 22.55 -17.50
N VAL A 661 25.35 21.63 -18.27
CA VAL A 661 24.06 20.99 -17.96
C VAL A 661 24.22 19.94 -16.86
N LEU A 662 25.31 19.18 -16.88
CA LEU A 662 25.58 18.12 -15.93
C LEU A 662 25.96 18.66 -14.54
N THR A 663 26.67 19.80 -14.51
CA THR A 663 27.12 20.49 -13.29
C THR A 663 26.21 21.63 -12.86
N ALA A 664 25.14 21.95 -13.61
CA ALA A 664 24.03 22.79 -13.17
C ALA A 664 23.24 22.12 -12.04
N ARG A 665 23.91 21.79 -10.94
CA ARG A 665 23.32 21.64 -9.60
C ARG A 665 23.79 22.87 -8.83
N ASP A 666 22.86 23.83 -8.65
CA ASP A 666 22.77 24.77 -7.51
C ASP A 666 22.07 26.11 -7.81
N ALA A 667 21.54 26.38 -9.01
CA ALA A 667 21.01 27.72 -9.31
C ALA A 667 19.51 27.98 -8.99
N SER A 668 18.70 27.02 -8.51
CA SER A 668 17.30 27.31 -8.13
C SER A 668 16.67 26.44 -7.04
N ALA A 669 17.47 25.92 -6.10
CA ALA A 669 16.97 25.64 -4.76
C ALA A 669 17.01 26.88 -3.83
N SER A 670 17.37 28.05 -4.38
CA SER A 670 16.66 29.25 -4.00
C SER A 670 15.26 29.09 -4.55
N GLU A 671 14.26 28.84 -3.70
CA GLU A 671 12.90 29.23 -4.04
C GLU A 671 12.99 30.66 -4.56
N ALA A 672 12.96 30.86 -5.87
CA ALA A 672 12.44 32.09 -6.42
C ALA A 672 10.98 32.04 -5.99
N THR A 673 10.74 32.46 -4.75
CA THR A 673 9.46 33.01 -4.35
C THR A 673 9.17 34.01 -5.45
N ALA A 674 8.18 33.70 -6.29
CA ALA A 674 7.61 34.71 -7.16
C ALA A 674 7.45 35.96 -6.31
N GLU A 675 7.86 37.13 -6.81
CA GLU A 675 7.81 38.37 -6.02
C GLU A 675 6.48 38.42 -5.27
N PRO A 676 6.49 38.64 -3.93
CA PRO A 676 5.29 38.57 -3.13
C PRO A 676 4.19 39.40 -3.77
N ARG A 677 3.16 38.73 -4.29
CA ARG A 677 2.02 39.40 -4.90
C ARG A 677 1.40 40.30 -3.82
N PRO A 678 1.04 41.55 -4.15
CA PRO A 678 0.37 42.40 -3.17
C PRO A 678 -0.93 41.74 -2.74
N LEU A 679 -1.28 41.91 -1.46
CA LEU A 679 -2.57 41.47 -0.94
C LEU A 679 -3.70 42.09 -1.78
N VAL A 680 -4.55 41.25 -2.35
CA VAL A 680 -5.74 41.70 -3.09
C VAL A 680 -6.90 41.85 -2.12
N LYS A 681 -7.23 40.78 -1.39
CA LYS A 681 -8.30 40.74 -0.39
C LYS A 681 -8.15 39.48 0.46
N GLN A 682 -8.45 39.54 1.75
CA GLN A 682 -8.70 38.32 2.54
C GLN A 682 -10.08 37.78 2.17
N TRP A 683 -10.11 36.76 1.32
CA TRP A 683 -11.35 36.24 0.78
C TRP A 683 -12.08 35.35 1.81
N THR A 684 -13.41 35.42 1.85
CA THR A 684 -14.25 34.46 2.56
C THR A 684 -14.97 33.52 1.58
N ALA A 685 -15.45 32.36 2.06
CA ALA A 685 -16.24 31.45 1.22
C ALA A 685 -17.49 32.14 0.64
N ASP A 686 -18.11 33.05 1.39
CA ASP A 686 -19.29 33.81 0.94
C ASP A 686 -18.95 34.90 -0.08
N ASP A 687 -17.79 35.56 0.04
CA ASP A 687 -17.32 36.50 -0.99
C ASP A 687 -17.19 35.84 -2.36
N LEU A 688 -16.75 34.57 -2.36
CA LEU A 688 -16.45 33.82 -3.57
C LEU A 688 -17.63 32.97 -4.07
N ALA A 689 -18.61 32.67 -3.22
CA ALA A 689 -19.77 31.85 -3.57
C ALA A 689 -20.61 32.42 -4.72
N SER A 690 -20.69 33.75 -4.82
CA SER A 690 -21.40 34.46 -5.89
C SER A 690 -20.66 34.46 -7.24
N LEU A 691 -19.33 34.29 -7.21
CA LEU A 691 -18.48 34.30 -8.42
C LEU A 691 -18.58 33.00 -9.22
N VAL A 692 -18.88 31.87 -8.57
CA VAL A 692 -18.93 30.55 -9.23
C VAL A 692 -20.35 30.11 -9.59
N THR A 693 -21.36 30.85 -9.14
CA THR A 693 -22.78 30.64 -9.45
C THR A 693 -23.29 31.58 -10.54
N GLY A 694 -22.57 32.67 -10.85
CA GLY A 694 -22.92 33.66 -11.86
C GLY A 694 -22.15 33.52 -13.17
N SER A 695 -22.82 33.05 -14.22
CA SER A 695 -22.32 33.00 -15.60
C SER A 695 -22.21 34.41 -16.20
N ALA A 696 -20.99 34.87 -16.46
CA ALA A 696 -20.75 35.96 -17.41
C ALA A 696 -19.44 35.82 -18.20
N THR A 697 -18.49 34.98 -17.78
CA THR A 697 -17.21 34.80 -18.48
C THR A 697 -16.79 33.34 -18.54
N LYS A 698 -16.42 32.90 -19.75
CA LYS A 698 -15.81 31.59 -20.01
C LYS A 698 -14.53 31.43 -19.17
N PRO A 699 -14.40 30.37 -18.36
CA PRO A 699 -13.18 30.11 -17.59
C PRO A 699 -11.96 29.90 -18.48
N ASP A 700 -10.78 30.25 -17.97
CA ASP A 700 -9.50 30.15 -18.67
C ASP A 700 -8.61 29.09 -18.03
N PHE A 701 -8.35 28.03 -18.80
CA PHE A 701 -7.57 26.88 -18.35
C PHE A 701 -6.14 27.26 -17.92
N GLU A 702 -5.41 28.01 -18.74
CA GLU A 702 -4.00 28.34 -18.47
C GLU A 702 -3.86 29.26 -17.27
N ARG A 703 -4.79 30.20 -17.09
CA ARG A 703 -4.80 31.05 -15.89
C ARG A 703 -5.11 30.23 -14.64
N GLY A 704 -6.10 29.32 -14.69
CA GLY A 704 -6.40 28.42 -13.57
C GLY A 704 -5.22 27.52 -13.19
N ARG A 705 -4.54 26.93 -14.19
CA ARG A 705 -3.32 26.14 -14.01
C ARG A 705 -2.18 26.95 -13.38
N LYS A 706 -1.99 28.19 -13.85
CA LYS A 706 -0.98 29.10 -13.31
C LYS A 706 -1.26 29.47 -11.85
N VAL A 707 -2.52 29.76 -11.50
CA VAL A 707 -2.93 30.04 -10.11
C VAL A 707 -2.70 28.83 -9.21
N PHE A 708 -3.01 27.61 -9.68
CA PHE A 708 -2.73 26.38 -8.93
C PHE A 708 -1.24 26.21 -8.60
N GLY A 709 -0.37 26.61 -9.53
CA GLY A 709 1.08 26.69 -9.34
C GLY A 709 1.50 27.77 -8.34
N GLU A 710 1.10 29.03 -8.59
CA GLU A 710 1.50 30.19 -7.78
C GLU A 710 0.98 30.13 -6.34
N ALA A 711 -0.22 29.59 -6.14
CA ALA A 711 -0.79 29.32 -4.82
C ALA A 711 -0.10 28.14 -4.10
N SER A 712 0.90 27.51 -4.72
CA SER A 712 1.63 26.36 -4.19
C SER A 712 0.76 25.14 -3.88
N CYS A 713 -0.45 25.05 -4.46
CA CYS A 713 -1.33 23.90 -4.27
C CYS A 713 -0.63 22.61 -4.72
N PHE A 714 0.16 22.70 -5.79
CA PHE A 714 0.96 21.59 -6.31
C PHE A 714 2.03 21.09 -5.32
N LYS A 715 2.44 21.84 -4.28
CA LYS A 715 3.43 21.33 -3.31
C LYS A 715 2.87 20.17 -2.48
N CYS A 716 1.56 20.17 -2.23
CA CYS A 716 0.90 19.19 -1.38
C CYS A 716 -0.09 18.30 -2.15
N HIS A 717 -0.78 18.85 -3.14
CA HIS A 717 -1.87 18.17 -3.84
C HIS A 717 -1.46 17.77 -5.25
N ARG A 718 -1.97 16.61 -5.67
CA ARG A 718 -1.88 16.14 -7.03
C ARG A 718 -3.04 16.69 -7.86
N MET A 719 -2.77 17.13 -9.09
CA MET A 719 -3.78 17.44 -10.11
C MET A 719 -3.37 16.81 -11.43
N GLY A 720 -4.20 15.89 -11.92
CA GLY A 720 -3.81 14.90 -12.92
C GLY A 720 -2.67 14.05 -12.38
N TYR A 721 -1.46 14.55 -12.58
CA TYR A 721 -0.21 13.83 -12.41
C TYR A 721 0.94 14.75 -11.98
N GLN A 722 0.62 16.02 -11.67
CA GLN A 722 1.56 17.03 -11.14
C GLN A 722 1.21 17.30 -9.69
N GLY A 723 2.25 17.43 -8.88
CA GLY A 723 2.17 17.94 -7.53
C GLY A 723 2.47 16.91 -6.45
N GLY A 724 2.22 17.32 -5.21
CA GLY A 724 2.54 16.56 -4.01
C GLY A 724 1.53 15.48 -3.72
N ILE A 725 1.90 14.65 -2.76
CA ILE A 725 1.13 13.47 -2.30
C ILE A 725 0.70 13.58 -0.84
N LEU A 726 1.03 14.71 -0.21
CA LEU A 726 0.79 14.93 1.22
C LEU A 726 -0.65 15.35 1.50
N GLY A 727 -1.29 15.99 0.52
CA GLY A 727 -2.72 16.25 0.49
C GLY A 727 -3.46 15.31 -0.48
N PRO A 728 -4.81 15.33 -0.46
CA PRO A 728 -5.62 14.56 -1.38
C PRO A 728 -5.29 14.81 -2.86
N ASP A 729 -5.43 13.76 -3.68
CA ASP A 729 -5.45 13.87 -5.13
C ASP A 729 -6.73 14.62 -5.58
N LEU A 730 -6.54 15.75 -6.23
CA LEU A 730 -7.59 16.66 -6.67
C LEU A 730 -8.07 16.39 -8.10
N THR A 731 -7.50 15.41 -8.81
CA THR A 731 -7.89 15.06 -10.19
C THR A 731 -9.38 14.74 -10.32
N GLY A 732 -9.93 14.01 -9.33
CA GLY A 732 -11.35 13.65 -9.28
C GLY A 732 -12.23 14.65 -8.53
N ALA A 733 -11.70 15.80 -8.11
CA ALA A 733 -12.38 16.69 -7.16
C ALA A 733 -13.71 17.23 -7.72
N GLY A 734 -13.79 17.51 -9.01
CA GLY A 734 -15.00 18.03 -9.65
C GLY A 734 -16.22 17.10 -9.65
N GLY A 735 -16.00 15.79 -9.51
CA GLY A 735 -17.08 14.81 -9.36
C GLY A 735 -17.52 14.59 -7.90
N ARG A 736 -16.69 15.02 -6.94
CA ARG A 736 -16.90 14.78 -5.50
C ARG A 736 -17.41 16.02 -4.75
N PHE A 737 -17.03 17.22 -5.21
CA PHE A 737 -17.25 18.47 -4.50
C PHE A 737 -17.94 19.50 -5.39
N THR A 738 -18.86 20.26 -4.81
CA THR A 738 -19.40 21.44 -5.48
C THR A 738 -18.36 22.57 -5.50
N PRO A 739 -18.51 23.59 -6.37
CA PRO A 739 -17.61 24.74 -6.35
C PRO A 739 -17.52 25.43 -4.98
N ARG A 740 -18.64 25.48 -4.23
CA ARG A 740 -18.70 26.07 -2.89
C ARG A 740 -17.93 25.24 -1.88
N ASP A 741 -18.01 23.92 -1.96
CA ASP A 741 -17.27 23.01 -1.08
C ASP A 741 -15.76 23.16 -1.30
N LEU A 742 -15.32 23.18 -2.56
CA LEU A 742 -13.90 23.40 -2.91
C LEU A 742 -13.39 24.74 -2.38
N LEU A 743 -14.12 25.82 -2.60
CA LEU A 743 -13.75 27.14 -2.09
C LEU A 743 -13.69 27.18 -0.58
N THR A 744 -14.67 26.55 0.08
CA THR A 744 -14.70 26.45 1.54
C THR A 744 -13.50 25.67 2.06
N ALA A 745 -13.15 24.55 1.42
CA ALA A 745 -11.97 23.75 1.79
C ALA A 745 -10.65 24.51 1.58
N ILE A 746 -10.55 25.41 0.59
CA ILE A 746 -9.33 26.17 0.32
C ILE A 746 -9.20 27.40 1.23
N VAL A 747 -10.30 28.13 1.43
CA VAL A 747 -10.31 29.38 2.21
C VAL A 747 -10.35 29.09 3.72
N GLU A 748 -11.09 28.06 4.11
CA GLU A 748 -11.28 27.63 5.50
C GLU A 748 -10.80 26.17 5.68
N PRO A 749 -9.52 25.86 5.45
CA PRO A 749 -9.02 24.47 5.45
C PRO A 749 -9.14 23.77 6.81
N SER A 750 -9.31 24.53 7.89
CA SER A 750 -9.50 24.00 9.25
C SER A 750 -10.97 23.76 9.62
N LYS A 751 -11.93 24.10 8.74
CA LYS A 751 -13.37 23.92 9.00
C LYS A 751 -13.77 22.45 9.06
N GLN A 752 -13.18 21.65 8.19
CA GLN A 752 -13.36 20.20 8.14
C GLN A 752 -12.04 19.57 7.72
N ILE A 753 -11.39 18.90 8.66
CA ILE A 753 -10.13 18.21 8.42
C ILE A 753 -10.47 16.73 8.30
N SER A 754 -10.11 16.13 7.16
CA SER A 754 -10.26 14.68 6.96
C SER A 754 -9.32 13.94 7.92
N ASP A 755 -9.80 12.90 8.59
CA ASP A 755 -9.01 12.07 9.51
C ASP A 755 -7.72 11.54 8.86
N GLN A 756 -7.80 11.18 7.56
CA GLN A 756 -6.65 10.74 6.77
C GLN A 756 -5.51 11.78 6.68
N TYR A 757 -5.78 13.07 6.89
CA TYR A 757 -4.82 14.17 6.78
C TYR A 757 -4.69 15.01 8.06
N GLY A 758 -5.42 14.64 9.11
CA GLY A 758 -5.38 15.30 10.41
C GLY A 758 -3.99 15.23 11.04
N ALA A 759 -3.56 16.33 11.65
CA ALA A 759 -2.38 16.37 12.50
C ALA A 759 -2.76 16.14 13.96
N THR A 760 -1.77 15.80 14.77
CA THR A 760 -1.88 15.72 16.22
C THR A 760 -1.11 16.87 16.83
N GLN A 761 -1.69 17.48 17.85
CA GLN A 761 -1.01 18.43 18.72
C GLN A 761 -0.51 17.67 19.95
N PHE A 762 0.79 17.74 20.19
CA PHE A 762 1.45 17.17 21.37
C PHE A 762 1.89 18.30 22.29
N LEU A 763 1.48 18.25 23.55
CA LEU A 763 2.02 19.07 24.64
C LEU A 763 3.02 18.21 25.41
N THR A 764 4.25 18.69 25.55
CA THR A 764 5.29 18.02 26.33
C THR A 764 5.49 18.66 27.70
N ASP A 765 6.07 17.90 28.63
CA ASP A 765 6.37 18.30 30.02
C ASP A 765 7.30 19.52 30.14
N ASP A 766 8.14 19.74 29.12
CA ASP A 766 8.98 20.94 28.96
C ASP A 766 8.22 22.15 28.38
N GLY A 767 6.92 22.03 28.17
CA GLY A 767 6.01 23.07 27.68
C GLY A 767 6.03 23.29 26.16
N ARG A 768 6.71 22.44 25.36
CA ARG A 768 6.65 22.55 23.90
C ARG A 768 5.31 22.05 23.38
N ILE A 769 4.79 22.78 22.38
CA ILE A 769 3.67 22.34 21.57
C ILE A 769 4.20 21.95 20.20
N VAL A 770 4.06 20.67 19.83
CA VAL A 770 4.44 20.16 18.52
C VAL A 770 3.18 19.75 17.77
N VAL A 771 2.94 20.34 16.60
CA VAL A 771 1.79 20.00 15.75
C VAL A 771 2.30 19.32 14.48
N GLY A 772 1.82 18.11 14.21
CA GLY A 772 2.19 17.40 13.00
C GLY A 772 1.65 15.97 12.94
N ARG A 773 2.00 15.24 11.89
CA ARG A 773 1.58 13.85 11.69
C ARG A 773 2.64 12.88 12.17
N VAL A 774 2.25 11.87 12.94
CA VAL A 774 3.15 10.76 13.27
C VAL A 774 3.39 9.96 11.99
N VAL A 775 4.66 9.79 11.62
CA VAL A 775 5.06 9.07 10.39
C VAL A 775 5.89 7.82 10.70
N ASN A 776 6.45 7.72 11.90
CA ASN A 776 7.17 6.54 12.38
C ASN A 776 7.24 6.51 13.90
N LEU A 777 7.32 5.31 14.47
CA LEU A 777 7.49 5.07 15.90
C LEU A 777 8.55 3.97 16.12
N SER A 778 9.30 4.05 17.21
CA SER A 778 10.16 2.94 17.63
C SER A 778 10.52 3.07 19.11
N GLY A 779 10.23 2.04 19.90
CA GLY A 779 10.35 2.12 21.36
C GLY A 779 9.57 3.31 21.89
N ASN A 780 10.28 4.24 22.55
CA ASN A 780 9.70 5.45 23.12
C ASN A 780 9.69 6.67 22.19
N LYS A 781 10.24 6.57 20.97
CA LYS A 781 10.42 7.73 20.09
C LYS A 781 9.32 7.81 19.04
N LEU A 782 8.65 8.96 18.99
CA LEU A 782 7.78 9.36 17.88
C LEU A 782 8.56 10.22 16.89
N GLN A 783 8.37 9.97 15.60
CA GLN A 783 8.81 10.87 14.53
C GLN A 783 7.60 11.59 13.95
N VAL A 784 7.56 12.91 14.13
CA VAL A 784 6.44 13.76 13.75
C VAL A 784 6.82 14.65 12.58
N MET A 785 6.08 14.56 11.48
CA MET A 785 6.18 15.48 10.35
C MET A 785 5.42 16.77 10.68
N THR A 786 6.16 17.83 10.99
CA THR A 786 5.64 19.14 11.40
C THR A 786 5.50 20.12 10.24
N ASN A 787 6.15 19.84 9.10
CA ASN A 787 6.09 20.67 7.91
C ASN A 787 5.83 19.81 6.66
N MET A 788 4.67 19.98 6.02
CA MET A 788 4.38 19.28 4.77
C MET A 788 5.25 19.74 3.60
N LEU A 789 5.81 20.96 3.65
CA LEU A 789 6.70 21.42 2.57
C LEU A 789 8.11 20.82 2.68
N ASP A 790 8.44 20.19 3.81
CA ASP A 790 9.71 19.51 4.06
C ASP A 790 9.46 18.21 4.86
N PRO A 791 8.83 17.19 4.23
CA PRO A 791 8.41 15.97 4.93
C PRO A 791 9.59 15.12 5.42
N ALA A 792 10.79 15.35 4.89
CA ALA A 792 12.02 14.70 5.33
C ALA A 792 12.50 15.21 6.69
N ARG A 793 12.16 16.46 7.04
CA ARG A 793 12.52 17.07 8.32
C ARG A 793 11.48 16.74 9.38
N GLN A 794 11.72 15.63 10.06
CA GLN A 794 10.88 15.14 11.16
C GLN A 794 11.35 15.70 12.51
N THR A 795 10.41 15.91 13.41
CA THR A 795 10.67 16.28 14.80
C THR A 795 10.50 15.05 15.67
N GLY A 796 11.56 14.67 16.38
CA GLY A 796 11.52 13.60 17.36
C GLY A 796 10.86 14.06 18.65
N ILE A 797 9.90 13.30 19.14
CA ILE A 797 9.27 13.49 20.45
C ILE A 797 9.46 12.21 21.26
N ASP A 798 9.83 12.34 22.53
CA ASP A 798 9.87 11.21 23.45
C ASP A 798 8.46 11.00 24.03
N ARG A 799 7.90 9.80 23.91
CA ARG A 799 6.49 9.54 24.29
C ARG A 799 6.25 9.81 25.77
N ASP A 800 7.20 9.48 26.64
CA ASP A 800 7.06 9.68 28.09
C ASP A 800 7.07 11.16 28.49
N THR A 801 7.53 12.04 27.61
CA THR A 801 7.48 13.50 27.83
C THR A 801 6.15 14.11 27.41
N ILE A 802 5.23 13.34 26.80
CA ILE A 802 3.94 13.85 26.32
C ILE A 802 2.96 13.89 27.50
N GLU A 803 2.50 15.09 27.84
CA GLU A 803 1.43 15.30 28.82
C GLU A 803 0.05 15.13 28.16
N GLU A 804 -0.10 15.60 26.93
CA GLU A 804 -1.37 15.58 26.21
C GLU A 804 -1.15 15.41 24.70
N ALA A 805 -1.99 14.60 24.05
CA ALA A 805 -2.04 14.46 22.60
C ALA A 805 -3.50 14.57 22.14
N ILE A 806 -3.81 15.59 21.35
CA ILE A 806 -5.18 15.82 20.84
C ILE A 806 -5.17 16.03 19.33
N PRO A 807 -6.29 15.71 18.63
CA PRO A 807 -6.46 16.10 17.25
C PRO A 807 -6.25 17.61 17.07
N ALA A 808 -5.41 17.99 16.11
CA ALA A 808 -5.18 19.40 15.83
C ALA A 808 -6.45 20.01 15.21
N THR A 809 -6.90 21.14 15.74
CA THR A 809 -8.02 21.92 15.19
C THR A 809 -7.61 22.76 13.98
N SER A 810 -6.30 22.88 13.72
CA SER A 810 -5.73 23.56 12.57
C SER A 810 -5.30 22.57 11.50
N SER A 811 -5.70 22.81 10.27
CA SER A 811 -5.23 22.04 9.11
C SER A 811 -3.75 22.31 8.86
N MET A 812 -3.04 21.29 8.37
CA MET A 812 -1.68 21.48 7.84
C MET A 812 -1.70 22.21 6.49
N MET A 813 -2.84 22.26 5.79
CA MET A 813 -3.01 23.10 4.59
C MET A 813 -3.02 24.58 5.02
N PRO A 814 -2.16 25.44 4.43
CA PRO A 814 -2.12 26.85 4.80
C PRO A 814 -3.44 27.57 4.47
N ALA A 815 -3.84 28.49 5.35
CA ALA A 815 -4.93 29.44 5.07
C ALA A 815 -4.42 30.66 4.28
N GLY A 816 -5.33 31.40 3.65
CA GLY A 816 -4.98 32.63 2.90
C GLY A 816 -4.26 32.41 1.56
N LEU A 817 -4.25 31.17 1.06
CA LEU A 817 -3.60 30.82 -0.23
C LEU A 817 -4.15 31.61 -1.43
N LEU A 818 -5.38 32.13 -1.32
CA LEU A 818 -6.05 32.87 -2.38
C LEU A 818 -5.97 34.40 -2.24
N ASP A 819 -5.40 34.91 -1.13
CA ASP A 819 -5.55 36.32 -0.74
C ASP A 819 -4.84 37.32 -1.67
N THR A 820 -3.88 36.84 -2.46
CA THR A 820 -3.11 37.61 -3.43
C THR A 820 -3.62 37.46 -4.87
N PHE A 821 -4.73 36.74 -5.05
CA PHE A 821 -5.38 36.52 -6.34
C PHE A 821 -6.69 37.30 -6.47
N THR A 822 -6.99 37.72 -7.69
CA THR A 822 -8.25 38.37 -8.03
C THR A 822 -9.41 37.38 -8.07
N SER A 823 -10.64 37.89 -7.92
CA SER A 823 -11.86 37.09 -8.04
C SER A 823 -11.94 36.28 -9.34
N ARG A 824 -11.41 36.82 -10.44
CA ARG A 824 -11.36 36.15 -11.74
C ARG A 824 -10.38 34.98 -11.74
N GLU A 825 -9.16 35.20 -11.28
CA GLU A 825 -8.13 34.16 -11.13
C GLU A 825 -8.60 32.99 -10.25
N ILE A 826 -9.32 33.31 -9.16
CA ILE A 826 -9.89 32.30 -8.26
C ILE A 826 -11.00 31.49 -8.96
N ALA A 827 -11.87 32.13 -9.75
CA ALA A 827 -12.89 31.42 -10.51
C ALA A 827 -12.28 30.45 -11.54
N ASP A 828 -11.19 30.86 -12.20
CA ASP A 828 -10.46 29.98 -13.13
C ASP A 828 -9.76 28.83 -12.42
N LEU A 829 -9.20 29.06 -11.21
CA LEU A 829 -8.67 27.98 -10.37
C LEU A 829 -9.76 26.95 -10.05
N VAL A 830 -10.94 27.38 -9.61
CA VAL A 830 -12.03 26.46 -9.27
C VAL A 830 -12.49 25.68 -10.51
N ALA A 831 -12.56 26.33 -11.67
CA ALA A 831 -12.84 25.64 -12.94
C ALA A 831 -11.77 24.59 -13.27
N TYR A 832 -10.49 24.92 -13.07
CA TYR A 832 -9.35 24.00 -13.25
C TYR A 832 -9.42 22.79 -12.32
N LEU A 833 -9.72 23.00 -11.03
CA LEU A 833 -9.90 21.93 -10.06
C LEU A 833 -11.08 21.01 -10.44
N ARG A 834 -12.20 21.59 -10.88
CA ARG A 834 -13.40 20.83 -11.26
C ARG A 834 -13.24 20.08 -12.57
N ALA A 835 -12.43 20.61 -13.48
CA ALA A 835 -12.08 19.94 -14.72
C ALA A 835 -11.06 18.80 -14.51
N GLY A 836 -10.53 18.62 -13.29
CA GLY A 836 -9.48 17.63 -13.02
C GLY A 836 -8.20 17.92 -13.79
N GLY A 837 -7.93 19.20 -14.09
CA GLY A 837 -6.83 19.61 -14.97
C GLY A 837 -7.00 19.22 -16.43
N ASN A 838 -8.20 18.82 -16.89
CA ASN A 838 -8.47 18.49 -18.28
C ASN A 838 -8.89 19.73 -19.09
N PRO A 839 -8.08 20.20 -20.06
CA PRO A 839 -8.43 21.35 -20.91
C PRO A 839 -9.63 21.07 -21.83
N GLU A 840 -9.91 19.81 -22.14
CA GLU A 840 -11.03 19.38 -23.00
C GLU A 840 -12.33 19.17 -22.23
N SER A 841 -12.36 19.50 -20.93
CA SER A 841 -13.56 19.40 -20.11
C SER A 841 -14.69 20.28 -20.67
N SER A 842 -15.94 19.81 -20.57
CA SER A 842 -17.12 20.59 -20.93
C SER A 842 -17.26 21.90 -20.14
N ILE A 843 -16.53 22.06 -19.03
CA ILE A 843 -16.42 23.31 -18.27
C ILE A 843 -15.77 24.45 -19.11
N TYR A 844 -14.92 24.10 -20.07
CA TYR A 844 -14.24 25.03 -20.97
C TYR A 844 -14.81 25.09 -22.38
N GLN A 845 -15.89 24.36 -22.67
CA GLN A 845 -16.58 24.41 -23.95
C GLN A 845 -17.65 25.50 -23.87
#